data_AF-K0SJG2-F1
#
_entry.id   AF-K0SJG2-F1
#
_cell.length_a   1.000
_cell.length_b   1.000
_cell.length_c   1.000
_cell.angle_alpha   90.00
_cell.angle_beta   90.00
_cell.angle_gamma   90.00
#
_symmetry.space_group_name_H-M   'P 1'
#
loop_
_entity.id
_entity.type
_entity.pdbx_description
1 polymer ?
#
loop_
_entity_poly.entity_id
_entity_poly.type
_entity_poly.pdbx_seq_one_letter_code
_entity_poly.pdbx_strand_id
1 'polypeptide(L)'
;MIQHDASLDPHWSALCQGFYGRINPHGTGINIALEGIQLNKDVMVLICGSLSGRNVREIAFTRIEFTNIRAAIQSLRTMLRRSSLVQSLEWSGIPIESVDDMALFVQMISERHSVLEKLDFGWNGDGNAQALLAGVDLSKYKSLDFDGNNIQTNGRADIPNLIASNSQLEWLHLGSNNLNDDDAVLIAESLSQNSNLKELYLNNNNIHQRGKSALLRAMKDTSSMNALSDSNHTCEVAGLNLEERNYLGPLNRAFKIHNLMVERYRSGEGNVPYFNREMNDEGSVVLAPFVMESVHRRHTAIKERYGYKVRGGTFRKVGKTTSEAQHQGEFSLPSTSRDFRGFCSHSEKFGPCLLSPSAESSEWNLWNCGRPDERKEKEVFGTMRSENDGNKRPRGNEAARTVAEADVTSRLADLESMLGQALGRIGSLEKKNKSMERETRALREDMDKVKDENRALKWSLTKLAGRVKKSWEYPEEDLIQPDEYWHSRGFNDSSICDLNEDFISRVRSAVSGLIHGVCDRVCIGTGDEDRMILHNAALNPHWRALCQSFYDGSINPHGTGMDISFETIQLDEVMSVICDSMSGRNIREVAFTGIEFTNMRAAIQSLRNMLKRSPQVKSLVWSGIPIESADDMALFVQMISERHSVLEKLDFGWNGDGNTHALLAGVDLSKYKRLNFLGNDLQTNGRADIPNLIASNSPLEWLHLEYNNLNDDDAVLIAESLSQNSNLKALYLDGNNIHQRGKSALLRAMKDTSSMNALSDSNHTCRVVGLNFEEINYQGPLNRAFKIHDLIVERYRSGEGNVPYFNREMDDKGSVVLAPFIMESVHRRHTAIKEEEFKEEYKSPALGLLYELVTDWKMPELFSFNKCLGVPVTLPELYAYVAPVGKTLGCPEAKLPSNTSGGTLPRVGKEKLPLRLRESSGGWAQGLESLSEASEDLGKQNTPPVVLAEHYQ
;
A
#
# COMPACT_ATOMS: atom_id res chain seq x y z
N MET A 1 -0.23 43.94 9.02
CA MET A 1 -1.04 45.11 9.35
C MET A 1 -0.94 46.13 8.23
N ILE A 2 -1.95 46.19 7.37
CA ILE A 2 -2.10 47.27 6.37
C ILE A 2 -2.90 48.38 7.04
N GLN A 3 -2.32 49.58 7.18
CA GLN A 3 -3.02 50.74 7.72
C GLN A 3 -4.09 51.23 6.73
N HIS A 4 -5.16 51.82 7.25
CA HIS A 4 -6.25 52.33 6.43
C HIS A 4 -5.91 53.71 5.88
N ASP A 5 -6.16 53.90 4.59
CA ASP A 5 -6.10 55.18 3.91
C ASP A 5 -7.41 55.41 3.12
N ALA A 6 -7.87 56.66 3.05
CA ALA A 6 -9.13 57.03 2.39
C ALA A 6 -9.13 56.74 0.88
N SER A 7 -7.97 56.59 0.24
CA SER A 7 -7.87 56.09 -1.15
C SER A 7 -8.39 54.65 -1.32
N LEU A 8 -8.56 53.89 -0.24
CA LEU A 8 -9.16 52.55 -0.24
C LEU A 8 -10.69 52.57 -0.15
N ASP A 9 -11.33 53.66 0.26
CA ASP A 9 -12.80 53.73 0.41
C ASP A 9 -13.59 53.45 -0.88
N PRO A 10 -13.13 53.87 -2.09
CA PRO A 10 -13.75 53.46 -3.36
C PRO A 10 -13.70 51.94 -3.59
N HIS A 11 -12.63 51.28 -3.13
CA HIS A 11 -12.46 49.83 -3.28
C HIS A 11 -13.35 49.06 -2.30
N TRP A 12 -13.44 49.50 -1.03
CA TRP A 12 -14.44 49.00 -0.08
C TRP A 12 -15.87 49.20 -0.57
N SER A 13 -16.15 50.34 -1.19
CA SER A 13 -17.45 50.64 -1.80
C SER A 13 -17.77 49.71 -2.97
N ALA A 14 -16.82 49.46 -3.87
CA ALA A 14 -16.99 48.53 -4.99
C ALA A 14 -17.22 47.08 -4.51
N LEU A 15 -16.46 46.62 -3.52
CA LEU A 15 -16.64 45.30 -2.90
C LEU A 15 -18.04 45.16 -2.29
N CYS A 16 -18.46 46.13 -1.47
CA CYS A 16 -19.76 46.10 -0.81
C CYS A 16 -20.93 46.23 -1.79
N GLN A 17 -20.76 46.98 -2.89
CA GLN A 17 -21.73 46.99 -4.01
C GLN A 17 -21.85 45.61 -4.68
N GLY A 18 -20.74 44.86 -4.79
CA GLY A 18 -20.73 43.49 -5.33
C GLY A 18 -21.64 42.52 -4.57
N PHE A 19 -21.86 42.72 -3.27
CA PHE A 19 -22.74 41.88 -2.45
C PHE A 19 -24.25 42.13 -2.68
N TYR A 20 -24.65 43.29 -3.22
CA TYR A 20 -26.06 43.62 -3.43
C TYR A 20 -26.68 42.78 -4.56
N GLY A 21 -27.64 41.93 -4.20
CA GLY A 21 -28.46 41.15 -5.15
C GLY A 21 -27.75 39.97 -5.83
N ARG A 22 -26.44 39.79 -5.62
CA ARG A 22 -25.64 38.72 -6.26
C ARG A 22 -25.38 37.50 -5.38
N ILE A 23 -25.50 37.64 -4.06
CA ILE A 23 -25.39 36.51 -3.13
C ILE A 23 -26.65 35.63 -3.23
N ASN A 24 -26.50 34.38 -3.66
CA ASN A 24 -27.61 33.44 -3.88
C ASN A 24 -28.35 33.13 -2.55
N PRO A 25 -29.63 33.51 -2.39
CA PRO A 25 -30.40 33.29 -1.15
C PRO A 25 -30.75 31.81 -0.89
N HIS A 26 -30.54 30.93 -1.88
CA HIS A 26 -30.80 29.48 -1.79
C HIS A 26 -29.51 28.64 -1.96
N GLY A 27 -28.34 29.28 -1.96
CA GLY A 27 -27.03 28.62 -1.98
C GLY A 27 -26.57 28.14 -0.60
N THR A 28 -25.35 27.61 -0.53
CA THR A 28 -24.69 27.12 0.70
C THR A 28 -24.25 28.22 1.68
N GLY A 29 -24.49 29.49 1.35
CA GLY A 29 -23.92 30.66 2.00
C GLY A 29 -22.50 30.99 1.52
N ILE A 30 -22.05 32.20 1.84
CA ILE A 30 -20.66 32.64 1.66
C ILE A 30 -19.96 32.81 3.01
N ASN A 31 -18.65 32.62 3.02
CA ASN A 31 -17.78 32.88 4.16
C ASN A 31 -16.95 34.13 3.84
N ILE A 32 -16.73 35.02 4.82
CA ILE A 32 -15.99 36.27 4.64
C ILE A 32 -14.95 36.40 5.74
N ALA A 33 -13.67 36.41 5.37
CA ALA A 33 -12.56 36.65 6.28
C ALA A 33 -11.86 37.97 5.94
N LEU A 34 -11.45 38.69 6.98
CA LEU A 34 -10.64 39.89 6.91
C LEU A 34 -9.47 39.71 7.88
N GLU A 35 -8.24 39.61 7.35
CA GLU A 35 -7.03 39.47 8.16
C GLU A 35 -6.12 40.70 8.03
N GLY A 36 -5.54 41.14 9.15
CA GLY A 36 -4.28 41.90 9.17
C GLY A 36 -4.38 43.30 8.56
N ILE A 37 -5.57 43.91 8.59
CA ILE A 37 -5.85 45.27 8.12
C ILE A 37 -6.42 46.14 9.25
N GLN A 38 -6.21 47.44 9.16
CA GLN A 38 -6.90 48.43 9.98
C GLN A 38 -8.27 48.73 9.34
N LEU A 39 -9.32 48.85 10.15
CA LEU A 39 -10.68 49.15 9.71
C LEU A 39 -11.26 50.37 10.43
N ASN A 40 -11.80 51.29 9.65
CA ASN A 40 -12.50 52.47 10.15
C ASN A 40 -14.00 52.16 10.40
N LYS A 41 -14.67 53.05 11.16
CA LYS A 41 -16.09 52.94 11.50
C LYS A 41 -16.99 52.80 10.27
N ASP A 42 -16.79 53.64 9.26
CA ASP A 42 -17.73 53.79 8.16
C ASP A 42 -17.58 52.65 7.13
N VAL A 43 -16.36 52.14 6.95
CA VAL A 43 -16.09 50.86 6.25
C VAL A 43 -16.76 49.69 6.98
N MET A 44 -16.71 49.63 8.33
CA MET A 44 -17.41 48.59 9.08
C MET A 44 -18.94 48.68 8.97
N VAL A 45 -19.51 49.89 8.98
CA VAL A 45 -20.94 50.10 8.71
C VAL A 45 -21.32 49.66 7.30
N LEU A 46 -20.45 49.90 6.31
CA LEU A 46 -20.66 49.54 4.90
C LEU A 46 -20.60 48.02 4.65
N ILE A 47 -19.63 47.34 5.27
CA ILE A 47 -19.49 45.88 5.23
C ILE A 47 -20.69 45.22 5.93
N CYS A 48 -20.92 45.50 7.22
CA CYS A 48 -22.04 44.92 7.96
C CYS A 48 -23.41 45.28 7.36
N GLY A 49 -23.55 46.47 6.75
CA GLY A 49 -24.76 46.91 6.08
C GLY A 49 -25.07 46.14 4.79
N SER A 50 -24.08 45.92 3.93
CA SER A 50 -24.25 45.20 2.65
C SER A 50 -24.51 43.71 2.83
N LEU A 51 -23.96 43.11 3.89
CA LEU A 51 -24.12 41.71 4.29
C LEU A 51 -25.38 41.43 5.11
N SER A 52 -26.01 42.46 5.70
CA SER A 52 -27.22 42.31 6.53
C SER A 52 -28.38 41.65 5.75
N GLY A 53 -28.89 40.53 6.28
CA GLY A 53 -29.98 39.77 5.62
C GLY A 53 -29.56 39.07 4.32
N ARG A 54 -28.27 38.79 4.14
CA ARG A 54 -27.74 37.95 3.03
C ARG A 54 -27.42 36.55 3.52
N ASN A 55 -27.21 35.64 2.56
CA ASN A 55 -26.78 34.27 2.82
C ASN A 55 -25.27 34.24 3.15
N VAL A 56 -24.91 34.77 4.32
CA VAL A 56 -23.56 34.69 4.91
C VAL A 56 -23.60 33.62 5.98
N ARG A 57 -22.64 32.69 5.92
CA ARG A 57 -22.52 31.54 6.82
C ARG A 57 -21.46 31.77 7.90
N GLU A 58 -20.40 32.50 7.56
CA GLU A 58 -19.25 32.73 8.42
C GLU A 58 -18.72 34.14 8.20
N ILE A 59 -18.36 34.82 9.29
CA ILE A 59 -17.67 36.10 9.25
C ILE A 59 -16.49 36.07 10.23
N ALA A 60 -15.31 36.43 9.73
CA ALA A 60 -14.05 36.30 10.43
C ALA A 60 -13.26 37.62 10.41
N PHE A 61 -12.77 38.01 11.59
CA PHE A 61 -11.90 39.15 11.80
C PHE A 61 -10.63 38.67 12.52
N THR A 62 -9.51 38.66 11.82
CA THR A 62 -8.23 38.11 12.30
C THR A 62 -7.19 39.23 12.37
N ARG A 63 -6.63 39.52 13.54
CA ARG A 63 -5.59 40.56 13.73
C ARG A 63 -6.00 41.92 13.13
N ILE A 64 -7.25 42.33 13.33
CA ILE A 64 -7.81 43.59 12.82
C ILE A 64 -7.58 44.74 13.80
N GLU A 65 -7.11 45.88 13.29
CA GLU A 65 -6.98 47.10 14.07
C GLU A 65 -8.20 48.01 13.87
N PHE A 66 -9.13 48.04 14.83
CA PHE A 66 -10.33 48.88 14.74
C PHE A 66 -10.10 50.29 15.29
N THR A 67 -10.15 51.32 14.42
CA THR A 67 -10.07 52.73 14.89
C THR A 67 -11.30 53.16 15.71
N ASN A 68 -12.37 52.37 15.67
CA ASN A 68 -13.52 52.51 16.58
C ASN A 68 -14.16 51.13 16.86
N ILE A 69 -13.57 50.37 17.79
CA ILE A 69 -14.02 49.02 18.15
C ILE A 69 -15.48 48.98 18.64
N ARG A 70 -15.93 50.00 19.37
CA ARG A 70 -17.33 50.17 19.81
C ARG A 70 -18.31 50.16 18.64
N ALA A 71 -18.00 50.91 17.57
CA ALA A 71 -18.84 50.97 16.38
C ALA A 71 -18.76 49.69 15.53
N ALA A 72 -17.61 49.01 15.50
CA ALA A 72 -17.47 47.69 14.87
C ALA A 72 -18.40 46.65 15.54
N ILE A 73 -18.34 46.54 16.87
CA ILE A 73 -19.20 45.63 17.67
C ILE A 73 -20.69 45.96 17.46
N GLN A 74 -21.07 47.25 17.48
CA GLN A 74 -22.47 47.66 17.25
C GLN A 74 -22.95 47.36 15.82
N SER A 75 -22.08 47.48 14.82
CA SER A 75 -22.39 47.16 13.41
C SER A 75 -22.57 45.65 13.22
N LEU A 76 -21.65 44.85 13.76
CA LEU A 76 -21.71 43.39 13.73
C LEU A 76 -22.95 42.85 14.46
N ARG A 77 -23.24 43.36 15.67
CA ARG A 77 -24.47 43.04 16.43
C ARG A 77 -25.74 43.33 15.63
N THR A 78 -25.76 44.43 14.89
CA THR A 78 -26.90 44.82 14.03
C THR A 78 -27.04 43.89 12.82
N MET A 79 -25.93 43.41 12.26
CA MET A 79 -25.92 42.41 11.18
C MET A 79 -26.40 41.04 11.66
N LEU A 80 -25.85 40.54 12.78
CA LEU A 80 -26.18 39.23 13.36
C LEU A 80 -27.67 39.13 13.73
N ARG A 81 -28.23 40.15 14.39
CA ARG A 81 -29.68 40.26 14.68
C ARG A 81 -30.59 40.19 13.44
N ARG A 82 -30.05 40.43 12.25
CA ARG A 82 -30.75 40.41 10.95
C ARG A 82 -30.38 39.21 10.07
N SER A 83 -29.53 38.31 10.56
CA SER A 83 -29.18 37.06 9.88
C SER A 83 -29.71 35.86 10.65
N SER A 84 -30.42 34.98 9.94
CA SER A 84 -30.78 33.65 10.43
C SER A 84 -29.85 32.56 9.87
N LEU A 85 -28.67 32.93 9.37
CA LEU A 85 -27.80 32.07 8.55
C LEU A 85 -26.32 32.05 8.97
N VAL A 86 -25.84 33.02 9.76
CA VAL A 86 -24.44 33.04 10.25
C VAL A 86 -24.27 31.99 11.34
N GLN A 87 -23.54 30.92 11.02
CA GLN A 87 -23.24 29.79 11.87
C GLN A 87 -21.90 29.92 12.62
N SER A 88 -21.01 30.76 12.12
CA SER A 88 -19.65 30.93 12.63
C SER A 88 -19.25 32.41 12.71
N LEU A 89 -18.57 32.76 13.81
CA LEU A 89 -17.98 34.07 14.05
C LEU A 89 -16.56 33.86 14.58
N GLU A 90 -15.59 34.46 13.90
CA GLU A 90 -14.21 34.58 14.39
C GLU A 90 -13.90 36.04 14.75
N TRP A 91 -13.31 36.23 15.91
CA TRP A 91 -12.78 37.50 16.40
C TRP A 91 -11.44 37.19 17.07
N SER A 92 -10.39 36.99 16.27
CA SER A 92 -9.12 36.41 16.73
C SER A 92 -7.98 37.43 16.67
N GLY A 93 -7.28 37.66 17.77
CA GLY A 93 -6.17 38.63 17.85
C GLY A 93 -6.61 40.10 17.85
N ILE A 94 -7.78 40.40 18.45
CA ILE A 94 -8.40 41.73 18.52
C ILE A 94 -8.78 42.02 19.99
N PRO A 95 -7.78 42.23 20.86
CA PRO A 95 -8.01 42.44 22.29
C PRO A 95 -8.87 43.69 22.53
N ILE A 96 -9.94 43.53 23.30
CA ILE A 96 -10.84 44.62 23.69
C ILE A 96 -10.32 45.18 25.02
N GLU A 97 -9.65 46.33 24.98
CA GLU A 97 -9.05 46.95 26.19
C GLU A 97 -10.10 47.56 27.15
N SER A 98 -11.25 47.97 26.61
CA SER A 98 -12.29 48.71 27.32
C SER A 98 -13.33 47.76 27.91
N VAL A 99 -13.50 47.78 29.23
CA VAL A 99 -14.47 46.93 29.96
C VAL A 99 -15.91 47.17 29.48
N ASP A 100 -16.28 48.41 29.16
CA ASP A 100 -17.59 48.75 28.57
C ASP A 100 -17.78 48.06 27.21
N ASP A 101 -16.74 48.01 26.39
CA ASP A 101 -16.80 47.44 25.05
C ASP A 101 -16.74 45.92 25.07
N MET A 102 -16.02 45.33 26.03
CA MET A 102 -16.09 43.90 26.28
C MET A 102 -17.47 43.50 26.82
N ALA A 103 -18.10 44.32 27.68
CA ALA A 103 -19.48 44.10 28.11
C ALA A 103 -20.48 44.21 26.94
N LEU A 104 -20.26 45.13 25.99
CA LEU A 104 -21.03 45.21 24.74
C LEU A 104 -20.80 43.98 23.82
N PHE A 105 -19.59 43.42 23.81
CA PHE A 105 -19.27 42.19 23.08
C PHE A 105 -19.94 40.97 23.72
N VAL A 106 -19.80 40.77 25.04
CA VAL A 106 -20.54 39.73 25.80
C VAL A 106 -22.04 39.85 25.54
N GLN A 107 -22.61 41.07 25.56
CA GLN A 107 -24.03 41.29 25.24
C GLN A 107 -24.39 40.93 23.79
N MET A 108 -23.48 41.13 22.83
CA MET A 108 -23.68 40.72 21.43
C MET A 108 -23.70 39.20 21.30
N ILE A 109 -22.80 38.47 21.96
CA ILE A 109 -22.67 37.00 21.87
C ILE A 109 -23.80 36.28 22.65
N SER A 110 -24.22 36.84 23.79
CA SER A 110 -25.30 36.30 24.63
C SER A 110 -26.71 36.51 24.05
N GLU A 111 -26.87 37.30 22.98
CA GLU A 111 -28.14 37.37 22.24
C GLU A 111 -28.48 36.04 21.55
N ARG A 112 -29.78 35.78 21.38
CA ARG A 112 -30.30 34.53 20.80
C ARG A 112 -30.21 34.54 19.27
N HIS A 113 -28.99 34.50 18.74
CA HIS A 113 -28.71 34.18 17.34
C HIS A 113 -28.97 32.67 17.13
N SER A 114 -30.07 32.32 16.48
CA SER A 114 -30.64 30.95 16.54
C SER A 114 -29.88 29.87 15.77
N VAL A 115 -28.76 30.20 15.14
CA VAL A 115 -27.94 29.28 14.32
C VAL A 115 -26.43 29.41 14.56
N LEU A 116 -25.99 30.33 15.42
CA LEU A 116 -24.57 30.54 15.71
C LEU A 116 -24.05 29.40 16.58
N GLU A 117 -23.33 28.46 15.97
CA GLU A 117 -22.83 27.22 16.59
C GLU A 117 -21.30 27.17 16.75
N LYS A 118 -20.57 28.14 16.17
CA LYS A 118 -19.12 28.32 16.35
C LYS A 118 -18.76 29.72 16.84
N LEU A 119 -17.74 29.80 17.68
CA LEU A 119 -17.09 31.04 18.09
C LEU A 119 -15.57 30.81 18.20
N ASP A 120 -14.79 31.55 17.42
CA ASP A 120 -13.35 31.74 17.66
C ASP A 120 -13.15 33.09 18.36
N PHE A 121 -12.44 33.03 19.49
CA PHE A 121 -12.03 34.18 20.28
C PHE A 121 -10.55 34.06 20.71
N GLY A 122 -9.69 33.53 19.85
CA GLY A 122 -8.25 33.40 20.10
C GLY A 122 -7.52 34.74 20.27
N TRP A 123 -6.38 34.71 20.97
CA TRP A 123 -5.40 35.83 21.04
C TRP A 123 -5.94 37.19 21.54
N ASN A 124 -7.04 37.21 22.30
CA ASN A 124 -7.69 38.42 22.83
C ASN A 124 -7.33 38.76 24.30
N GLY A 125 -6.66 37.84 24.99
CA GLY A 125 -6.14 37.99 26.36
C GLY A 125 -7.09 37.53 27.46
N ASP A 126 -6.50 37.04 28.57
CA ASP A 126 -7.19 36.34 29.67
C ASP A 126 -8.41 37.12 30.18
N GLY A 127 -8.29 38.42 30.48
CA GLY A 127 -9.43 39.22 30.96
C GLY A 127 -10.66 39.20 30.04
N ASN A 128 -10.45 39.11 28.73
CA ASN A 128 -11.53 39.03 27.74
C ASN A 128 -12.07 37.59 27.59
N ALA A 129 -11.19 36.57 27.61
CA ALA A 129 -11.61 35.17 27.63
C ALA A 129 -12.42 34.82 28.89
N GLN A 130 -11.97 35.27 30.07
CA GLN A 130 -12.67 35.15 31.36
C GLN A 130 -14.04 35.83 31.32
N ALA A 131 -14.16 37.01 30.69
CA ALA A 131 -15.42 37.71 30.53
C ALA A 131 -16.43 36.97 29.64
N LEU A 132 -15.98 36.19 28.65
CA LEU A 132 -16.84 35.27 27.91
C LEU A 132 -17.21 34.03 28.73
N LEU A 133 -16.22 33.35 29.32
CA LEU A 133 -16.42 32.13 30.11
C LEU A 133 -17.40 32.33 31.29
N ALA A 134 -17.39 33.51 31.92
CA ALA A 134 -18.31 33.87 33.00
C ALA A 134 -19.60 34.59 32.54
N GLY A 135 -19.60 35.23 31.37
CA GLY A 135 -20.66 36.13 30.92
C GLY A 135 -21.58 35.61 29.80
N VAL A 136 -21.24 34.48 29.17
CA VAL A 136 -21.96 33.89 28.04
C VAL A 136 -22.44 32.48 28.37
N ASP A 137 -23.70 32.18 28.03
CA ASP A 137 -24.17 30.80 27.94
C ASP A 137 -23.53 30.12 26.71
N LEU A 138 -22.43 29.41 26.96
CA LEU A 138 -21.65 28.71 25.95
C LEU A 138 -22.21 27.32 25.60
N SER A 139 -23.28 26.85 26.27
CA SER A 139 -23.84 25.50 26.08
C SER A 139 -24.47 25.25 24.69
N LYS A 140 -24.68 26.32 23.91
CA LYS A 140 -25.19 26.29 22.54
C LYS A 140 -24.12 26.04 21.47
N TYR A 141 -22.84 26.15 21.80
CA TYR A 141 -21.74 26.07 20.82
C TYR A 141 -21.19 24.66 20.65
N LYS A 142 -20.91 24.30 19.40
CA LYS A 142 -20.24 23.06 18.99
C LYS A 142 -18.73 23.24 18.81
N SER A 143 -18.29 24.46 18.50
CA SER A 143 -16.88 24.79 18.27
C SER A 143 -16.54 26.04 19.07
N LEU A 144 -15.53 25.95 19.93
CA LEU A 144 -15.01 27.06 20.72
C LEU A 144 -13.49 27.11 20.59
N ASP A 145 -12.97 28.24 20.10
CA ASP A 145 -11.53 28.50 20.08
C ASP A 145 -11.18 29.63 21.06
N PHE A 146 -10.24 29.33 21.95
CA PHE A 146 -9.64 30.23 22.94
C PHE A 146 -8.10 30.14 22.93
N ASP A 147 -7.46 29.70 21.85
CA ASP A 147 -6.00 29.61 21.71
C ASP A 147 -5.32 30.98 21.93
N GLY A 148 -4.10 30.99 22.48
CA GLY A 148 -3.28 32.21 22.57
C GLY A 148 -3.77 33.28 23.54
N ASN A 149 -4.80 33.01 24.34
CA ASN A 149 -5.39 33.98 25.28
C ASN A 149 -4.61 34.17 26.58
N ASN A 150 -3.51 33.44 26.83
CA ASN A 150 -2.74 33.52 28.09
C ASN A 150 -3.62 33.18 29.34
N ILE A 151 -4.64 32.33 29.19
CA ILE A 151 -5.61 31.95 30.24
C ILE A 151 -4.90 31.26 31.42
N GLN A 152 -5.27 31.62 32.65
CA GLN A 152 -4.65 31.10 33.89
C GLN A 152 -5.71 30.73 34.94
N THR A 153 -6.38 29.59 34.78
CA THR A 153 -7.44 29.16 35.70
C THR A 153 -6.91 28.69 37.07
N ASN A 154 -5.70 28.12 37.14
CA ASN A 154 -5.06 27.70 38.40
C ASN A 154 -5.94 26.82 39.30
N GLY A 155 -6.64 25.85 38.72
CA GLY A 155 -7.57 24.96 39.42
C GLY A 155 -8.99 25.52 39.56
N ARG A 156 -9.33 26.61 38.87
CA ARG A 156 -10.73 27.07 38.74
C ARG A 156 -11.52 26.18 37.77
N ALA A 157 -12.79 25.96 38.09
CA ALA A 157 -13.66 25.03 37.38
C ALA A 157 -14.33 25.60 36.11
N ASP A 158 -14.00 26.80 35.63
CA ASP A 158 -14.72 27.44 34.51
C ASP A 158 -14.66 26.61 33.20
N ILE A 159 -13.46 26.17 32.79
CA ILE A 159 -13.25 25.29 31.63
C ILE A 159 -13.79 23.87 31.90
N PRO A 160 -13.50 23.20 33.04
CA PRO A 160 -14.12 21.93 33.41
C PRO A 160 -15.66 21.94 33.38
N ASN A 161 -16.30 23.01 33.86
CA ASN A 161 -17.75 23.17 33.86
C ASN A 161 -18.30 23.37 32.44
N LEU A 162 -17.59 24.13 31.59
CA LEU A 162 -17.91 24.25 30.17
C LEU A 162 -17.91 22.88 29.49
N ILE A 163 -16.87 22.07 29.71
CA ILE A 163 -16.77 20.69 29.16
C ILE A 163 -17.91 19.82 29.73
N ALA A 164 -18.10 19.78 31.06
CA ALA A 164 -19.07 18.88 31.68
C ALA A 164 -20.54 19.23 31.38
N SER A 165 -20.86 20.51 31.15
CA SER A 165 -22.24 20.96 30.90
C SER A 165 -22.62 21.05 29.42
N ASN A 166 -21.66 21.29 28.51
CA ASN A 166 -21.97 21.46 27.10
C ASN A 166 -22.05 20.12 26.33
N SER A 167 -23.25 19.54 26.34
CA SER A 167 -23.60 18.34 25.56
C SER A 167 -23.49 18.47 24.03
N GLN A 168 -23.33 19.70 23.50
CA GLN A 168 -23.22 19.97 22.06
C GLN A 168 -21.77 20.20 21.60
N LEU A 169 -20.82 20.38 22.53
CA LEU A 169 -19.43 20.70 22.19
C LEU A 169 -18.80 19.54 21.41
N GLU A 170 -18.19 19.85 20.27
CA GLU A 170 -17.47 18.92 19.39
C GLU A 170 -15.97 19.29 19.33
N TRP A 171 -15.62 20.58 19.32
CA TRP A 171 -14.24 21.07 19.32
C TRP A 171 -14.01 22.13 20.40
N LEU A 172 -12.91 22.01 21.14
CA LEU A 172 -12.43 23.00 22.11
C LEU A 172 -10.92 23.23 21.93
N HIS A 173 -10.54 24.43 21.51
CA HIS A 173 -9.14 24.83 21.33
C HIS A 173 -8.69 25.77 22.45
N LEU A 174 -7.61 25.39 23.14
CA LEU A 174 -7.08 25.98 24.37
C LEU A 174 -5.54 26.02 24.39
N GLY A 175 -4.90 25.83 23.24
CA GLY A 175 -3.45 25.91 23.06
C GLY A 175 -2.88 27.30 23.33
N SER A 176 -1.57 27.39 23.55
CA SER A 176 -0.85 28.66 23.78
C SER A 176 -1.45 29.51 24.94
N ASN A 177 -1.92 28.83 25.98
CA ASN A 177 -2.41 29.40 27.24
C ASN A 177 -1.49 28.97 28.40
N ASN A 178 -1.78 29.38 29.64
CA ASN A 178 -0.96 29.05 30.81
C ASN A 178 -1.64 27.99 31.72
N LEU A 179 -2.46 27.10 31.16
CA LEU A 179 -3.11 26.03 31.91
C LEU A 179 -2.04 25.10 32.51
N ASN A 180 -2.20 24.73 33.78
CA ASN A 180 -1.22 23.96 34.54
C ASN A 180 -1.67 22.51 34.79
N ASP A 181 -0.88 21.75 35.57
CA ASP A 181 -1.20 20.35 35.91
C ASP A 181 -2.52 20.17 36.67
N ASP A 182 -2.91 21.11 37.53
CA ASP A 182 -4.15 21.05 38.31
C ASP A 182 -5.36 21.39 37.43
N ASP A 183 -5.21 22.33 36.50
CA ASP A 183 -6.18 22.58 35.43
C ASP A 183 -6.39 21.32 34.56
N ALA A 184 -5.29 20.64 34.19
CA ALA A 184 -5.32 19.40 33.42
C ALA A 184 -6.00 18.23 34.16
N VAL A 185 -5.88 18.16 35.49
CA VAL A 185 -6.60 17.17 36.31
C VAL A 185 -8.11 17.42 36.28
N LEU A 186 -8.56 18.66 36.50
CA LEU A 186 -9.99 18.98 36.47
C LEU A 186 -10.60 18.82 35.07
N ILE A 187 -9.82 19.12 34.02
CA ILE A 187 -10.20 18.83 32.63
C ILE A 187 -10.36 17.32 32.44
N ALA A 188 -9.40 16.50 32.89
CA ALA A 188 -9.47 15.04 32.82
C ALA A 188 -10.71 14.47 33.56
N GLU A 189 -11.09 15.03 34.70
CA GLU A 189 -12.32 14.66 35.41
C GLU A 189 -13.57 15.04 34.59
N SER A 190 -13.63 16.26 34.04
CA SER A 190 -14.77 16.72 33.22
C SER A 190 -14.97 15.93 31.92
N LEU A 191 -13.89 15.40 31.32
CA LEU A 191 -13.96 14.54 30.14
C LEU A 191 -14.72 13.23 30.38
N SER A 192 -14.83 12.76 31.63
CA SER A 192 -15.68 11.60 31.94
C SER A 192 -17.19 11.88 31.79
N GLN A 193 -17.59 13.15 31.83
CA GLN A 193 -18.99 13.58 31.78
C GLN A 193 -19.43 14.03 30.37
N ASN A 194 -18.49 14.34 29.47
CA ASN A 194 -18.80 14.76 28.10
C ASN A 194 -18.60 13.63 27.08
N SER A 195 -19.70 13.18 26.48
CA SER A 195 -19.75 12.12 25.46
C SER A 195 -20.00 12.62 24.03
N ASN A 196 -19.72 13.90 23.74
CA ASN A 196 -19.86 14.50 22.42
C ASN A 196 -18.59 15.22 21.93
N LEU A 197 -17.74 15.71 22.84
CA LEU A 197 -16.47 16.35 22.51
C LEU A 197 -15.58 15.40 21.71
N LYS A 198 -15.06 15.89 20.58
CA LYS A 198 -14.25 15.16 19.60
C LYS A 198 -12.81 15.61 19.63
N GLU A 199 -12.53 16.86 19.93
CA GLU A 199 -11.18 17.40 19.93
C GLU A 199 -10.96 18.41 21.05
N LEU A 200 -9.84 18.26 21.75
CA LEU A 200 -9.35 19.15 22.79
C LEU A 200 -7.87 19.48 22.51
N TYR A 201 -7.59 20.72 22.09
CA TYR A 201 -6.23 21.15 21.76
C TYR A 201 -5.58 21.88 22.94
N LEU A 202 -4.45 21.35 23.44
CA LEU A 202 -3.75 21.85 24.65
C LEU A 202 -2.25 22.10 24.40
N ASN A 203 -1.84 22.34 23.15
CA ASN A 203 -0.44 22.63 22.81
C ASN A 203 0.08 23.89 23.56
N ASN A 204 1.40 24.05 23.71
CA ASN A 204 2.02 25.24 24.29
C ASN A 204 1.44 25.70 25.64
N ASN A 205 0.97 24.77 26.49
CA ASN A 205 0.50 25.03 27.85
C ASN A 205 1.52 24.53 28.91
N ASN A 206 1.34 24.97 30.16
CA ASN A 206 2.22 24.65 31.30
C ASN A 206 1.94 23.25 31.91
N ILE A 207 1.50 22.29 31.08
CA ILE A 207 1.04 20.96 31.49
C ILE A 207 2.21 19.97 31.46
N HIS A 208 2.59 19.49 32.63
CA HIS A 208 3.72 18.59 32.85
C HIS A 208 3.25 17.13 32.94
N GLN A 209 4.13 16.22 33.35
CA GLN A 209 3.83 14.78 33.36
C GLN A 209 2.65 14.41 34.26
N ARG A 210 2.40 15.13 35.36
CA ARG A 210 1.24 14.88 36.25
C ARG A 210 -0.08 15.15 35.53
N GLY A 211 -0.21 16.31 34.87
CA GLY A 211 -1.38 16.63 34.06
C GLY A 211 -1.52 15.72 32.83
N LYS A 212 -0.42 15.40 32.14
CA LYS A 212 -0.42 14.45 31.01
C LYS A 212 -0.88 13.05 31.42
N SER A 213 -0.42 12.53 32.55
CA SER A 213 -0.89 11.23 33.07
C SER A 213 -2.36 11.27 33.51
N ALA A 214 -2.85 12.38 34.04
CA ALA A 214 -4.27 12.53 34.36
C ALA A 214 -5.15 12.50 33.10
N LEU A 215 -4.80 13.30 32.08
CA LEU A 215 -5.47 13.33 30.79
C LEU A 215 -5.40 11.97 30.08
N LEU A 216 -4.23 11.34 29.99
CA LEU A 216 -4.06 10.02 29.38
C LEU A 216 -4.92 8.96 30.08
N ARG A 217 -5.01 8.98 31.41
CA ARG A 217 -5.85 8.04 32.17
C ARG A 217 -7.35 8.28 31.93
N ALA A 218 -7.78 9.53 31.78
CA ALA A 218 -9.16 9.82 31.37
C ALA A 218 -9.48 9.31 29.95
N MET A 219 -8.48 9.14 29.07
CA MET A 219 -8.67 8.56 27.74
C MET A 219 -8.53 7.04 27.71
N LYS A 220 -7.59 6.45 28.47
CA LYS A 220 -7.24 5.02 28.41
C LYS A 220 -6.74 4.51 29.75
N ASP A 221 -7.63 4.38 30.74
CA ASP A 221 -7.29 3.70 32.00
C ASP A 221 -7.16 2.18 31.75
N THR A 222 -5.93 1.70 31.57
CA THR A 222 -5.64 0.28 31.29
C THR A 222 -5.63 -0.61 32.53
N SER A 223 -5.92 -0.08 33.73
CA SER A 223 -5.91 -0.84 34.99
C SER A 223 -6.89 -2.01 35.00
N SER A 224 -8.03 -1.87 34.32
CA SER A 224 -9.00 -2.94 34.08
C SER A 224 -9.80 -2.69 32.81
N MET A 225 -10.44 -3.72 32.27
CA MET A 225 -11.31 -3.56 31.10
C MET A 225 -12.57 -2.74 31.39
N ASN A 226 -13.04 -2.69 32.64
CA ASN A 226 -14.11 -1.78 33.09
C ASN A 226 -13.63 -0.32 33.04
N ALA A 227 -12.49 -0.01 33.68
CA ALA A 227 -11.92 1.34 33.65
C ALA A 227 -11.64 1.83 32.21
N LEU A 228 -11.22 0.93 31.31
CA LEU A 228 -11.07 1.24 29.90
C LEU A 228 -12.40 1.44 29.16
N SER A 229 -13.44 0.68 29.51
CA SER A 229 -14.80 0.91 28.99
C SER A 229 -15.31 2.30 29.38
N ASP A 230 -15.09 2.69 30.64
CA ASP A 230 -15.64 3.91 31.24
C ASP A 230 -14.78 5.16 30.97
N SER A 231 -13.56 4.99 30.43
CA SER A 231 -12.73 6.08 29.90
C SER A 231 -13.44 6.86 28.77
N ASN A 232 -12.97 8.07 28.45
CA ASN A 232 -13.50 8.84 27.33
C ASN A 232 -13.08 8.24 25.96
N HIS A 233 -14.08 8.04 25.11
CA HIS A 233 -13.93 7.45 23.77
C HIS A 233 -14.26 8.40 22.63
N THR A 234 -14.75 9.61 22.89
CA THR A 234 -15.16 10.53 21.81
C THR A 234 -14.07 11.53 21.46
N CYS A 235 -13.33 12.01 22.47
CA CYS A 235 -12.37 13.10 22.33
C CYS A 235 -10.98 12.60 21.89
N GLU A 236 -10.25 13.42 21.15
CA GLU A 236 -8.80 13.38 20.96
C GLU A 236 -8.16 14.53 21.74
N VAL A 237 -7.07 14.28 22.47
CA VAL A 237 -6.37 15.29 23.30
C VAL A 237 -5.05 15.63 22.62
N ALA A 238 -5.07 16.70 21.81
CA ALA A 238 -3.99 17.08 20.92
C ALA A 238 -3.02 18.09 21.56
N GLY A 239 -1.82 18.21 20.98
CA GLY A 239 -0.80 19.18 21.38
C GLY A 239 0.12 18.77 22.53
N LEU A 240 -0.24 17.76 23.34
CA LEU A 240 0.59 17.33 24.48
C LEU A 240 1.57 16.17 24.18
N ASN A 241 1.54 15.61 22.97
CA ASN A 241 2.26 14.39 22.57
C ASN A 241 2.04 13.24 23.57
N LEU A 242 0.78 12.88 23.79
CA LEU A 242 0.40 11.63 24.46
C LEU A 242 0.67 10.47 23.48
N GLU A 243 1.17 9.33 23.96
CA GLU A 243 1.55 8.19 23.11
C GLU A 243 0.36 7.40 22.52
N GLU A 244 -0.85 7.93 22.63
CA GLU A 244 -2.09 7.34 22.12
C GLU A 244 -2.73 8.26 21.06
N ARG A 245 -3.04 7.69 19.89
CA ARG A 245 -3.96 8.30 18.92
C ARG A 245 -5.37 7.79 19.18
N ASN A 246 -6.29 8.68 19.50
CA ASN A 246 -7.71 8.36 19.58
C ASN A 246 -8.30 8.26 18.17
N TYR A 247 -9.08 7.20 17.90
CA TYR A 247 -9.76 7.07 16.61
C TYR A 247 -11.10 7.81 16.65
N LEU A 248 -11.15 9.02 16.08
CA LEU A 248 -12.37 9.82 15.96
C LEU A 248 -13.55 9.02 15.37
N GLY A 249 -14.54 8.72 16.21
CA GLY A 249 -15.77 8.03 15.82
C GLY A 249 -16.31 7.05 16.89
N PRO A 250 -17.50 6.46 16.67
CA PRO A 250 -18.19 5.60 17.64
C PRO A 250 -17.48 4.26 17.94
N LEU A 251 -16.31 4.05 17.34
CA LEU A 251 -15.56 2.80 17.34
C LEU A 251 -14.29 2.87 18.21
N ASN A 252 -13.96 4.05 18.76
CA ASN A 252 -12.76 4.23 19.58
C ASN A 252 -12.72 3.28 20.80
N ARG A 253 -13.87 3.07 21.47
CA ARG A 253 -14.02 2.08 22.57
C ARG A 253 -13.62 0.68 22.12
N ALA A 254 -14.13 0.24 20.96
CA ALA A 254 -13.77 -1.02 20.33
C ALA A 254 -12.27 -1.07 19.96
N PHE A 255 -11.68 0.01 19.44
CA PHE A 255 -10.25 0.07 19.14
C PHE A 255 -9.37 -0.04 20.40
N LYS A 256 -9.70 0.69 21.47
CA LYS A 256 -8.93 0.68 22.74
C LYS A 256 -9.02 -0.67 23.44
N ILE A 257 -10.20 -1.24 23.59
CA ILE A 257 -10.40 -2.57 24.20
C ILE A 257 -9.62 -3.64 23.41
N HIS A 258 -9.67 -3.59 22.07
CA HIS A 258 -8.86 -4.49 21.24
C HIS A 258 -7.35 -4.27 21.43
N ASN A 259 -6.88 -3.03 21.52
CA ASN A 259 -5.46 -2.74 21.71
C ASN A 259 -4.97 -3.23 23.09
N LEU A 260 -5.76 -3.05 24.16
CA LEU A 260 -5.46 -3.62 25.48
C LEU A 260 -5.37 -5.16 25.44
N MET A 261 -6.28 -5.81 24.70
CA MET A 261 -6.20 -7.28 24.51
C MET A 261 -4.95 -7.72 23.74
N VAL A 262 -4.45 -6.90 22.81
CA VAL A 262 -3.18 -7.16 22.11
C VAL A 262 -1.97 -6.89 23.01
N GLU A 263 -2.03 -5.87 23.87
CA GLU A 263 -1.01 -5.58 24.88
C GLU A 263 -0.88 -6.73 25.90
N ARG A 264 -2.00 -7.20 26.47
CA ARG A 264 -2.08 -8.38 27.38
C ARG A 264 -1.68 -9.70 26.74
N TYR A 265 -1.83 -9.82 25.41
CA TYR A 265 -1.33 -10.98 24.67
C TYR A 265 0.20 -10.90 24.46
N ARG A 266 0.74 -9.70 24.18
CA ARG A 266 2.19 -9.48 24.02
C ARG A 266 2.99 -9.66 25.32
N SER A 267 2.38 -9.43 26.49
CA SER A 267 3.04 -9.68 27.79
C SER A 267 3.19 -11.16 28.15
N GLY A 268 2.62 -12.08 27.36
CA GLY A 268 2.81 -13.53 27.49
C GLY A 268 1.83 -14.26 28.41
N GLU A 269 1.03 -13.54 29.21
CA GLU A 269 -0.02 -14.14 30.05
C GLU A 269 -1.30 -14.45 29.26
N GLY A 270 -1.54 -13.74 28.15
CA GLY A 270 -2.77 -13.85 27.37
C GLY A 270 -3.97 -13.19 28.04
N ASN A 271 -5.13 -13.23 27.38
CA ASN A 271 -6.33 -12.55 27.90
C ASN A 271 -7.16 -13.39 28.88
N VAL A 272 -7.01 -14.72 28.88
CA VAL A 272 -7.84 -15.63 29.70
C VAL A 272 -7.73 -15.36 31.21
N PRO A 273 -6.54 -15.12 31.82
CA PRO A 273 -6.44 -14.79 33.24
C PRO A 273 -7.11 -13.47 33.63
N TYR A 274 -7.24 -12.54 32.67
CA TYR A 274 -7.89 -11.25 32.87
C TYR A 274 -9.41 -11.36 32.70
N PHE A 275 -9.90 -12.04 31.65
CA PHE A 275 -11.34 -12.31 31.49
C PHE A 275 -11.92 -13.03 32.71
N ASN A 276 -11.24 -14.08 33.21
CA ASN A 276 -11.67 -14.82 34.40
C ASN A 276 -11.69 -13.99 35.70
N ARG A 277 -11.08 -12.79 35.70
CA ARG A 277 -11.04 -11.85 36.83
C ARG A 277 -11.99 -10.66 36.66
N GLU A 278 -12.20 -10.22 35.42
CA GLU A 278 -12.98 -9.02 35.08
C GLU A 278 -14.43 -9.33 34.66
N MET A 279 -14.70 -10.56 34.19
CA MET A 279 -16.03 -11.05 33.81
C MET A 279 -16.58 -12.01 34.87
N ASN A 280 -16.98 -11.46 36.02
CA ASN A 280 -17.84 -12.18 36.98
C ASN A 280 -19.31 -12.13 36.52
N ASP A 281 -20.25 -12.67 37.30
CA ASP A 281 -21.66 -12.82 36.90
C ASP A 281 -22.35 -11.48 36.52
N GLU A 282 -21.95 -10.36 37.14
CA GLU A 282 -22.46 -9.02 36.79
C GLU A 282 -21.65 -8.38 35.64
N GLY A 283 -20.32 -8.42 35.71
CA GLY A 283 -19.42 -7.84 34.71
C GLY A 283 -19.54 -8.48 33.33
N SER A 284 -19.91 -9.77 33.26
CA SER A 284 -20.16 -10.50 32.01
C SER A 284 -21.24 -9.85 31.15
N VAL A 285 -22.29 -9.28 31.75
CA VAL A 285 -23.41 -8.67 31.01
C VAL A 285 -23.00 -7.33 30.38
N VAL A 286 -22.08 -6.60 31.01
CA VAL A 286 -21.64 -5.27 30.57
C VAL A 286 -20.44 -5.35 29.62
N LEU A 287 -19.43 -6.17 29.96
CA LEU A 287 -18.19 -6.26 29.18
C LEU A 287 -18.30 -7.14 27.94
N ALA A 288 -19.02 -8.26 27.98
CA ALA A 288 -19.08 -9.18 26.84
C ALA A 288 -19.62 -8.52 25.56
N PRO A 289 -20.66 -7.64 25.59
CA PRO A 289 -21.05 -6.84 24.44
C PRO A 289 -19.90 -6.01 23.87
N PHE A 290 -19.15 -5.26 24.69
CA PHE A 290 -18.06 -4.41 24.21
C PHE A 290 -16.83 -5.20 23.73
N VAL A 291 -16.53 -6.35 24.33
CA VAL A 291 -15.46 -7.25 23.85
C VAL A 291 -15.85 -7.88 22.51
N MET A 292 -17.05 -8.43 22.40
CA MET A 292 -17.58 -8.96 21.13
C MET A 292 -17.68 -7.86 20.08
N GLU A 293 -18.05 -6.64 20.46
CA GLU A 293 -18.04 -5.45 19.59
C GLU A 293 -16.62 -5.06 19.16
N SER A 294 -15.61 -5.15 20.04
CA SER A 294 -14.21 -4.87 19.69
C SER A 294 -13.64 -5.83 18.65
N VAL A 295 -14.12 -7.08 18.64
CA VAL A 295 -13.77 -8.10 17.65
C VAL A 295 -14.61 -7.95 16.38
N HIS A 296 -15.93 -7.73 16.53
CA HIS A 296 -16.89 -7.68 15.42
C HIS A 296 -16.87 -6.33 14.69
N ARG A 297 -17.06 -5.19 15.36
CA ARG A 297 -17.13 -3.89 14.71
C ARG A 297 -15.78 -3.36 14.23
N ARG A 298 -14.64 -3.89 14.65
CA ARG A 298 -13.35 -3.62 13.97
C ARG A 298 -13.34 -4.16 12.53
N HIS A 299 -14.17 -5.16 12.22
CA HIS A 299 -14.46 -5.61 10.85
C HIS A 299 -15.45 -4.69 10.10
N THR A 300 -16.42 -4.10 10.82
CA THR A 300 -17.45 -3.21 10.24
C THR A 300 -16.99 -1.76 10.06
N ALA A 301 -16.06 -1.28 10.89
CA ALA A 301 -15.42 0.03 10.80
C ALA A 301 -14.81 0.30 9.41
N ILE A 302 -14.16 -0.73 8.87
CA ILE A 302 -13.53 -0.71 7.54
C ILE A 302 -14.60 -0.61 6.42
N LYS A 303 -15.83 -1.07 6.65
CA LYS A 303 -16.95 -0.90 5.70
C LYS A 303 -17.46 0.53 5.65
N GLU A 304 -17.47 1.25 6.77
CA GLU A 304 -18.03 2.60 6.86
C GLU A 304 -17.04 3.70 6.47
N ARG A 305 -15.74 3.54 6.82
CA ARG A 305 -14.67 4.50 6.51
C ARG A 305 -14.48 4.76 5.00
N TYR A 306 -15.02 3.89 4.14
CA TYR A 306 -14.95 3.95 2.69
C TYR A 306 -16.33 4.05 1.99
N GLY A 307 -17.39 4.42 2.72
CA GLY A 307 -18.59 5.05 2.13
C GLY A 307 -19.60 4.18 1.37
N TYR A 308 -19.49 2.85 1.40
CA TYR A 308 -20.39 1.95 0.65
C TYR A 308 -21.79 1.78 1.28
N LYS A 309 -22.71 2.72 1.02
CA LYS A 309 -24.14 2.56 1.32
C LYS A 309 -24.84 1.64 0.33
N VAL A 310 -25.23 0.43 0.78
CA VAL A 310 -26.08 -0.48 0.00
C VAL A 310 -27.54 -0.03 0.06
N ARG A 311 -28.11 0.30 -1.11
CA ARG A 311 -29.57 0.38 -1.33
C ARG A 311 -29.90 -0.03 -2.77
N GLY A 312 -30.66 -1.12 -2.93
CA GLY A 312 -31.41 -1.36 -4.19
C GLY A 312 -30.62 -1.86 -5.42
N GLY A 313 -29.65 -2.76 -5.25
CA GLY A 313 -29.29 -3.76 -6.28
C GLY A 313 -28.80 -3.28 -7.65
N THR A 314 -28.41 -2.01 -7.83
CA THR A 314 -27.87 -1.49 -9.09
C THR A 314 -26.69 -0.55 -8.85
N PHE A 315 -25.59 -0.76 -9.57
CA PHE A 315 -24.43 0.12 -9.52
C PHE A 315 -24.64 1.33 -10.45
N ARG A 316 -24.56 2.54 -9.90
CA ARG A 316 -24.49 3.78 -10.70
C ARG A 316 -23.55 4.77 -10.03
N LYS A 317 -22.48 5.17 -10.74
CA LYS A 317 -21.49 6.17 -10.27
C LYS A 317 -22.15 7.56 -10.27
N VAL A 318 -22.68 7.98 -9.13
CA VAL A 318 -23.16 9.37 -8.93
C VAL A 318 -21.94 10.25 -8.72
N GLY A 319 -21.48 10.90 -9.80
CA GLY A 319 -20.39 11.86 -9.72
C GLY A 319 -20.82 13.14 -8.99
N LYS A 320 -19.89 13.71 -8.21
CA LYS A 320 -19.83 15.15 -7.98
C LYS A 320 -18.49 15.65 -8.51
N THR A 321 -18.56 16.64 -9.40
CA THR A 321 -17.43 17.28 -10.07
C THR A 321 -17.14 18.63 -9.43
N THR A 322 -15.93 18.80 -8.88
CA THR A 322 -15.15 20.05 -8.76
C THR A 322 -13.70 19.61 -8.49
N SER A 323 -12.66 19.80 -9.32
CA SER A 323 -12.21 20.89 -10.22
C SER A 323 -11.40 22.00 -9.50
N GLU A 324 -10.10 22.05 -9.81
CA GLU A 324 -9.10 23.13 -9.58
C GLU A 324 -8.89 23.69 -8.16
N ALA A 325 -7.73 24.21 -7.74
CA ALA A 325 -6.35 24.24 -8.29
C ALA A 325 -5.37 23.98 -7.11
N GLN A 326 -4.10 23.53 -7.21
CA GLN A 326 -2.96 23.74 -8.11
C GLN A 326 -2.10 25.00 -7.81
N HIS A 327 -0.78 24.75 -7.67
CA HIS A 327 0.39 25.66 -7.63
C HIS A 327 0.77 26.51 -6.38
N GLN A 328 2.06 26.36 -6.02
CA GLN A 328 3.01 27.35 -5.43
C GLN A 328 2.72 27.88 -4.01
N GLY A 329 3.70 28.32 -3.21
CA GLY A 329 5.16 28.24 -3.37
C GLY A 329 5.95 29.14 -2.40
N GLU A 330 7.17 28.73 -2.05
CA GLU A 330 8.31 29.53 -1.53
C GLU A 330 8.32 30.20 -0.12
N PHE A 331 9.55 30.21 0.45
CA PHE A 331 10.15 31.12 1.46
C PHE A 331 9.53 31.28 2.87
N SER A 332 10.30 31.51 3.95
CA SER A 332 11.78 31.64 4.11
C SER A 332 12.26 31.33 5.55
N LEU A 333 13.57 31.09 5.71
CA LEU A 333 14.28 31.03 6.99
C LEU A 333 14.45 32.43 7.62
N PRO A 334 14.54 32.51 8.95
CA PRO A 334 15.83 32.83 9.58
C PRO A 334 16.23 31.74 10.61
N SER A 335 17.43 31.17 10.66
CA SER A 335 18.81 31.67 10.51
C SER A 335 19.38 32.34 11.78
N THR A 336 20.68 32.06 12.03
CA THR A 336 21.48 32.40 13.23
C THR A 336 21.15 31.64 14.54
N SER A 337 22.12 31.27 15.39
CA SER A 337 23.54 30.94 15.12
C SER A 337 24.22 30.18 16.28
N ARG A 338 25.23 29.37 15.91
CA ARG A 338 26.51 29.12 16.63
C ARG A 338 26.57 28.16 17.84
N ASP A 339 27.77 27.55 17.90
CA ASP A 339 28.52 27.01 19.03
C ASP A 339 28.11 25.64 19.65
N PHE A 340 29.02 24.71 19.97
CA PHE A 340 30.44 24.53 19.59
C PHE A 340 30.89 23.06 19.85
N ARG A 341 32.14 22.72 19.48
CA ARG A 341 33.04 21.59 19.92
C ARG A 341 32.51 20.62 21.01
N GLY A 342 32.77 19.30 20.99
CA GLY A 342 33.76 18.50 20.24
C GLY A 342 34.49 17.48 21.15
N PHE A 343 35.56 16.85 20.65
CA PHE A 343 36.49 15.91 21.32
C PHE A 343 36.11 14.42 21.48
N CYS A 344 37.17 13.59 21.50
CA CYS A 344 37.18 12.12 21.41
C CYS A 344 37.80 11.46 22.67
N SER A 345 38.05 10.13 22.58
CA SER A 345 38.81 9.22 23.49
C SER A 345 37.92 8.31 24.36
N HIS A 346 38.28 7.07 24.73
CA HIS A 346 39.51 6.25 24.59
C HIS A 346 39.17 4.93 23.82
N SER A 347 40.01 4.18 23.09
CA SER A 347 41.46 3.93 22.96
C SER A 347 42.03 2.70 23.72
N GLU A 348 42.16 1.56 23.02
CA GLU A 348 43.15 0.47 23.23
C GLU A 348 43.13 -0.41 21.96
N LYS A 349 44.14 -0.46 21.07
CA LYS A 349 45.53 -0.96 21.16
C LYS A 349 45.68 -2.47 21.41
N PHE A 350 45.78 -3.26 20.31
CA PHE A 350 46.77 -4.34 20.19
C PHE A 350 47.04 -4.71 18.71
N GLY A 351 48.18 -5.36 18.48
CA GLY A 351 48.73 -5.83 17.19
C GLY A 351 50.27 -5.81 17.23
N PRO A 352 51.01 -6.24 16.20
CA PRO A 352 50.62 -7.00 14.99
C PRO A 352 51.39 -8.34 14.83
N CYS A 353 51.10 -9.11 13.79
CA CYS A 353 52.01 -10.00 13.02
C CYS A 353 51.21 -10.57 11.83
N LEU A 354 51.63 -10.53 10.55
CA LEU A 354 52.86 -11.01 9.91
C LEU A 354 53.09 -12.53 10.10
N LEU A 355 52.67 -13.33 9.11
CA LEU A 355 53.57 -14.17 8.30
C LEU A 355 52.85 -14.88 7.13
N SER A 356 53.55 -14.97 6.01
CA SER A 356 53.37 -15.87 4.86
C SER A 356 54.79 -16.20 4.33
N PRO A 357 55.02 -17.11 3.36
CA PRO A 357 54.09 -17.92 2.57
C PRO A 357 54.52 -19.43 2.50
N SER A 358 54.20 -20.10 1.37
CA SER A 358 54.80 -21.35 0.82
C SER A 358 54.42 -22.70 1.46
N ALA A 359 54.28 -23.81 0.71
CA ALA A 359 54.09 -24.02 -0.74
C ALA A 359 53.62 -25.47 -1.06
N GLU A 360 53.46 -25.78 -2.36
CA GLU A 360 53.38 -27.12 -2.99
C GLU A 360 52.06 -27.92 -2.84
N SER A 361 51.58 -28.66 -3.86
CA SER A 361 52.07 -28.89 -5.24
C SER A 361 50.99 -29.25 -6.30
N SER A 362 51.38 -29.13 -7.57
CA SER A 362 50.96 -29.91 -8.75
C SER A 362 49.48 -30.04 -9.16
N GLU A 363 49.10 -29.16 -10.09
CA GLU A 363 48.45 -29.45 -11.39
C GLU A 363 48.90 -30.79 -12.06
N TRP A 364 48.20 -31.47 -12.99
CA TRP A 364 47.11 -31.09 -13.94
C TRP A 364 46.37 -32.33 -14.54
N ASN A 365 45.36 -32.09 -15.41
CA ASN A 365 44.81 -33.00 -16.46
C ASN A 365 43.90 -34.21 -16.07
N LEU A 366 42.91 -34.69 -16.87
CA LEU A 366 42.28 -34.24 -18.14
C LEU A 366 40.85 -34.87 -18.35
N TRP A 367 39.98 -34.15 -19.08
CA TRP A 367 38.85 -34.60 -19.95
C TRP A 367 37.54 -35.30 -19.48
N ASN A 368 36.42 -34.62 -19.81
CA ASN A 368 35.24 -35.07 -20.59
C ASN A 368 34.54 -36.45 -20.39
N CYS A 369 33.27 -36.38 -20.00
CA CYS A 369 32.10 -37.09 -20.56
C CYS A 369 30.81 -36.31 -20.15
N GLY A 370 29.64 -36.39 -20.80
CA GLY A 370 29.19 -37.24 -21.91
C GLY A 370 27.83 -37.90 -21.57
N ARG A 371 26.70 -37.43 -22.15
CA ARG A 371 25.38 -38.11 -21.98
C ARG A 371 25.37 -39.46 -22.72
N PRO A 372 24.53 -40.42 -22.30
CA PRO A 372 23.29 -40.64 -23.07
C PRO A 372 22.03 -40.76 -22.19
N ASP A 373 20.95 -41.31 -22.74
CA ASP A 373 19.56 -41.23 -22.26
C ASP A 373 18.86 -42.62 -22.28
N GLU A 374 17.58 -42.64 -21.90
CA GLU A 374 16.58 -43.71 -22.14
C GLU A 374 16.62 -45.09 -21.41
N ARG A 375 15.63 -45.26 -20.52
CA ARG A 375 14.53 -46.28 -20.52
C ARG A 375 14.79 -47.81 -20.42
N LYS A 376 13.76 -48.46 -19.83
CA LYS A 376 13.37 -49.90 -19.82
C LYS A 376 14.20 -50.87 -18.96
N GLU A 377 13.61 -51.25 -17.83
CA GLU A 377 13.52 -52.66 -17.45
C GLU A 377 12.06 -53.02 -17.11
N LYS A 378 11.62 -54.16 -17.61
CA LYS A 378 10.36 -54.86 -17.29
C LYS A 378 10.52 -56.30 -17.80
N GLU A 379 9.82 -57.25 -17.18
CA GLU A 379 9.82 -58.69 -17.51
C GLU A 379 11.11 -59.44 -17.07
N VAL A 380 11.07 -60.71 -16.63
CA VAL A 380 9.92 -61.64 -16.48
C VAL A 380 10.10 -62.67 -15.35
N PHE A 381 9.01 -63.29 -14.90
CA PHE A 381 8.98 -64.41 -13.93
C PHE A 381 9.68 -65.67 -14.49
N GLY A 382 10.52 -66.37 -13.70
CA GLY A 382 11.32 -67.48 -14.26
C GLY A 382 11.94 -68.52 -13.31
N THR A 383 11.40 -68.81 -12.12
CA THR A 383 11.92 -69.89 -11.26
C THR A 383 11.27 -71.24 -11.53
N MET A 384 12.06 -72.27 -11.87
CA MET A 384 11.57 -73.62 -12.16
C MET A 384 11.25 -74.48 -10.93
N ARG A 385 10.23 -75.33 -11.10
CA ARG A 385 10.02 -76.71 -10.59
C ARG A 385 10.54 -77.12 -9.20
N SER A 386 9.60 -77.67 -8.42
CA SER A 386 9.82 -78.65 -7.34
C SER A 386 10.01 -80.08 -7.86
N GLU A 387 10.75 -80.93 -7.13
CA GLU A 387 10.64 -82.40 -7.21
C GLU A 387 10.62 -83.06 -5.80
N ASN A 388 9.66 -83.98 -5.64
CA ASN A 388 9.59 -85.21 -4.80
C ASN A 388 9.84 -85.24 -3.26
N ASP A 389 8.76 -85.53 -2.53
CA ASP A 389 8.58 -86.63 -1.56
C ASP A 389 9.59 -86.92 -0.41
N GLY A 390 9.33 -86.30 0.75
CA GLY A 390 8.48 -86.93 1.78
C GLY A 390 9.00 -88.10 2.66
N ASN A 391 9.21 -87.86 3.96
CA ASN A 391 8.72 -88.75 5.03
C ASN A 391 8.64 -88.14 6.45
N LYS A 392 7.67 -88.65 7.24
CA LYS A 392 7.57 -88.72 8.72
C LYS A 392 7.86 -87.52 9.65
N ARG A 393 6.76 -87.04 10.25
CA ARG A 393 6.52 -86.56 11.64
C ARG A 393 7.50 -87.11 12.73
N PRO A 394 7.76 -86.38 13.85
CA PRO A 394 6.69 -85.92 14.76
C PRO A 394 6.83 -84.54 15.46
N ARG A 395 5.74 -84.22 16.18
CA ARG A 395 5.46 -83.02 17.00
C ARG A 395 6.59 -82.61 17.96
N GLY A 396 6.89 -81.32 18.02
CA GLY A 396 7.66 -80.69 19.10
C GLY A 396 7.94 -79.21 18.85
N ASN A 397 7.56 -78.35 19.80
CA ASN A 397 7.96 -76.93 19.92
C ASN A 397 7.83 -76.01 18.67
N GLU A 398 6.63 -75.90 18.10
CA GLU A 398 6.30 -74.73 17.24
C GLU A 398 6.45 -73.41 18.02
N ALA A 399 5.99 -73.36 19.28
CA ALA A 399 6.01 -72.16 20.12
C ALA A 399 7.42 -71.56 20.36
N ALA A 400 8.47 -72.39 20.43
CA ALA A 400 9.84 -71.90 20.64
C ALA A 400 10.44 -71.29 19.37
N ARG A 401 10.07 -71.83 18.20
CA ARG A 401 10.47 -71.30 16.89
C ARG A 401 9.81 -69.95 16.63
N THR A 402 8.49 -69.87 16.82
CA THR A 402 7.74 -68.62 16.62
C THR A 402 8.19 -67.47 17.51
N VAL A 403 8.68 -67.75 18.74
CA VAL A 403 9.22 -66.70 19.63
C VAL A 403 10.61 -66.22 19.17
N ALA A 404 11.47 -67.12 18.70
CA ALA A 404 12.77 -66.72 18.14
C ALA A 404 12.62 -65.97 16.81
N GLU A 405 11.69 -66.41 15.96
CA GLU A 405 11.33 -65.73 14.70
C GLU A 405 10.67 -64.36 14.97
N ALA A 406 9.91 -64.21 16.06
CA ALA A 406 9.35 -62.93 16.50
C ALA A 406 10.42 -61.93 17.00
N ASP A 407 11.40 -62.38 17.80
CA ASP A 407 12.49 -61.50 18.27
C ASP A 407 13.39 -61.07 17.09
N VAL A 408 13.69 -61.98 16.16
CA VAL A 408 14.46 -61.66 14.94
C VAL A 408 13.68 -60.69 14.03
N THR A 409 12.38 -60.88 13.84
CA THR A 409 11.56 -59.96 13.02
C THR A 409 11.33 -58.61 13.69
N SER A 410 11.21 -58.54 15.02
CA SER A 410 11.20 -57.26 15.76
C SER A 410 12.49 -56.48 15.55
N ARG A 411 13.65 -57.12 15.72
CA ARG A 411 14.96 -56.47 15.54
C ARG A 411 15.23 -56.07 14.09
N LEU A 412 14.70 -56.82 13.11
CA LEU A 412 14.71 -56.42 11.71
C LEU A 412 13.86 -55.17 11.48
N ALA A 413 12.64 -55.11 12.01
CA ALA A 413 11.78 -53.93 11.90
C ALA A 413 12.38 -52.69 12.58
N ASP A 414 13.05 -52.85 13.72
CA ASP A 414 13.80 -51.78 14.38
C ASP A 414 14.98 -51.29 13.52
N LEU A 415 15.74 -52.21 12.91
CA LEU A 415 16.83 -51.87 11.99
C LEU A 415 16.34 -51.20 10.69
N GLU A 416 15.21 -51.65 10.13
CA GLU A 416 14.57 -51.03 8.96
C GLU A 416 14.05 -49.61 9.30
N SER A 417 13.47 -49.43 10.48
CA SER A 417 13.07 -48.11 11.01
C SER A 417 14.26 -47.18 11.19
N MET A 418 15.36 -47.66 11.79
CA MET A 418 16.59 -46.89 11.93
C MET A 418 17.23 -46.55 10.58
N LEU A 419 17.22 -47.48 9.62
CA LEU A 419 17.71 -47.26 8.26
C LEU A 419 16.86 -46.22 7.52
N GLY A 420 15.53 -46.28 7.63
CA GLY A 420 14.61 -45.27 7.09
C GLY A 420 14.86 -43.88 7.67
N GLN A 421 15.09 -43.77 8.99
CA GLN A 421 15.46 -42.52 9.65
C GLN A 421 16.83 -42.00 9.18
N ALA A 422 17.81 -42.88 8.98
CA ALA A 422 19.13 -42.52 8.47
C ALA A 422 19.06 -42.00 7.02
N LEU A 423 18.34 -42.70 6.13
CA LEU A 423 18.10 -42.30 4.75
C LEU A 423 17.31 -40.97 4.67
N GLY A 424 16.31 -40.78 5.54
CA GLY A 424 15.59 -39.50 5.66
C GLY A 424 16.50 -38.33 6.09
N ARG A 425 17.43 -38.58 7.02
CA ARG A 425 18.48 -37.59 7.39
C ARG A 425 19.43 -37.30 6.25
N ILE A 426 19.89 -38.32 5.50
CA ILE A 426 20.74 -38.13 4.32
C ILE A 426 20.04 -37.28 3.26
N GLY A 427 18.79 -37.61 2.89
CA GLY A 427 18.01 -36.83 1.93
C GLY A 427 17.70 -35.38 2.39
N SER A 428 17.63 -35.14 3.70
CA SER A 428 17.54 -33.79 4.27
C SER A 428 18.86 -33.01 4.17
N LEU A 429 19.99 -33.68 4.47
CA LEU A 429 21.34 -33.11 4.34
C LEU A 429 21.69 -32.81 2.88
N GLU A 430 21.35 -33.69 1.93
CA GLU A 430 21.51 -33.43 0.50
C GLU A 430 20.73 -32.20 0.03
N LYS A 431 19.49 -32.02 0.50
CA LYS A 431 18.68 -30.83 0.17
C LYS A 431 19.31 -29.56 0.73
N LYS A 432 19.87 -29.62 1.95
CA LYS A 432 20.65 -28.50 2.52
C LYS A 432 21.93 -28.23 1.74
N ASN A 433 22.69 -29.25 1.36
CA ASN A 433 23.91 -29.09 0.55
C ASN A 433 23.59 -28.45 -0.80
N LYS A 434 22.55 -28.91 -1.49
CA LYS A 434 22.05 -28.35 -2.76
C LYS A 434 21.47 -26.92 -2.61
N SER A 435 21.14 -26.46 -1.41
CA SER A 435 20.83 -25.04 -1.12
C SER A 435 22.10 -24.23 -0.93
N MET A 436 22.98 -24.70 -0.05
CA MET A 436 24.27 -24.08 0.27
C MET A 436 25.18 -23.96 -0.98
N GLU A 437 25.13 -24.91 -1.90
CA GLU A 437 25.79 -24.86 -3.22
C GLU A 437 25.26 -23.74 -4.12
N ARG A 438 23.97 -23.38 -4.03
CA ARG A 438 23.37 -22.25 -4.76
C ARG A 438 23.74 -20.94 -4.10
N GLU A 439 23.63 -20.86 -2.78
CA GLU A 439 24.03 -19.69 -1.99
C GLU A 439 25.53 -19.37 -2.20
N THR A 440 26.39 -20.39 -2.16
CA THR A 440 27.84 -20.28 -2.44
C THR A 440 28.14 -19.89 -3.90
N ARG A 441 27.20 -20.13 -4.83
CA ARG A 441 27.33 -19.71 -6.23
C ARG A 441 26.90 -18.25 -6.41
N ALA A 442 25.73 -17.88 -5.89
CA ALA A 442 25.25 -16.49 -5.88
C ALA A 442 26.27 -15.56 -5.23
N LEU A 443 26.83 -15.93 -4.07
CA LEU A 443 27.88 -15.16 -3.40
C LEU A 443 29.19 -15.03 -4.21
N ARG A 444 29.46 -15.92 -5.18
CA ARG A 444 30.58 -15.76 -6.13
C ARG A 444 30.21 -14.82 -7.27
N GLU A 445 29.00 -14.95 -7.80
CA GLU A 445 28.46 -14.07 -8.84
C GLU A 445 28.40 -12.61 -8.34
N ASP A 446 27.94 -12.37 -7.11
CA ASP A 446 27.98 -11.06 -6.43
C ASP A 446 29.42 -10.58 -6.21
N MET A 447 30.32 -11.45 -5.75
CA MET A 447 31.73 -11.12 -5.51
C MET A 447 32.47 -10.74 -6.82
N ASP A 448 32.12 -11.35 -7.94
CA ASP A 448 32.68 -11.00 -9.26
C ASP A 448 32.04 -9.72 -9.82
N LYS A 449 30.73 -9.51 -9.63
CA LYS A 449 30.05 -8.23 -9.93
C LYS A 449 30.68 -7.06 -9.18
N VAL A 450 30.96 -7.20 -7.88
CA VAL A 450 31.62 -6.17 -7.06
C VAL A 450 33.07 -5.92 -7.52
N LYS A 451 33.78 -6.92 -8.08
CA LYS A 451 35.09 -6.67 -8.72
C LYS A 451 34.95 -5.84 -9.98
N ASP A 452 33.92 -6.07 -10.79
CA ASP A 452 33.67 -5.30 -12.02
C ASP A 452 33.23 -3.86 -11.75
N GLU A 453 32.35 -3.64 -10.77
CA GLU A 453 32.03 -2.30 -10.25
C GLU A 453 33.30 -1.60 -9.75
N ASN A 454 34.19 -2.31 -9.04
CA ASN A 454 35.50 -1.79 -8.65
C ASN A 454 36.44 -1.49 -9.84
N ARG A 455 36.37 -2.26 -10.95
CA ARG A 455 37.13 -1.97 -12.18
C ARG A 455 36.59 -0.71 -12.86
N ALA A 456 35.26 -0.56 -12.95
CA ALA A 456 34.59 0.60 -13.51
C ALA A 456 34.90 1.89 -12.72
N LEU A 457 34.79 1.85 -11.39
CA LEU A 457 35.07 3.00 -10.52
C LEU A 457 36.54 3.43 -10.59
N LYS A 458 37.49 2.49 -10.59
CA LYS A 458 38.92 2.79 -10.76
C LYS A 458 39.22 3.42 -12.11
N TRP A 459 38.53 3.00 -13.17
CA TRP A 459 38.66 3.59 -14.50
C TRP A 459 38.19 5.05 -14.52
N SER A 460 36.97 5.33 -14.04
CA SER A 460 36.43 6.71 -14.01
C SER A 460 37.25 7.63 -13.10
N LEU A 461 37.68 7.14 -11.92
CA LEU A 461 38.57 7.90 -11.03
C LEU A 461 39.91 8.25 -11.70
N THR A 462 40.46 7.34 -12.51
CA THR A 462 41.71 7.57 -13.26
C THR A 462 41.51 8.62 -14.38
N LYS A 463 40.38 8.58 -15.09
CA LYS A 463 40.01 9.59 -16.10
C LYS A 463 39.84 10.97 -15.48
N LEU A 464 39.09 11.08 -14.38
CA LEU A 464 38.92 12.31 -13.60
C LEU A 464 40.26 12.88 -13.13
N ALA A 465 41.07 12.09 -12.43
CA ALA A 465 42.38 12.51 -11.94
C ALA A 465 43.36 12.92 -13.07
N GLY A 466 43.23 12.32 -14.26
CA GLY A 466 43.98 12.71 -15.45
C GLY A 466 43.54 14.03 -16.08
N ARG A 467 42.24 14.38 -15.99
CA ARG A 467 41.66 15.60 -16.59
C ARG A 467 41.64 16.81 -15.65
N VAL A 468 41.71 16.65 -14.33
CA VAL A 468 41.92 17.77 -13.37
C VAL A 468 43.19 18.60 -13.65
N LYS A 469 44.12 18.09 -14.48
CA LYS A 469 45.34 18.80 -14.95
C LYS A 469 45.24 19.42 -16.35
N LYS A 470 44.09 19.37 -17.01
CA LYS A 470 43.83 20.01 -18.30
C LYS A 470 42.39 20.52 -18.33
N SER A 471 42.21 21.84 -18.23
CA SER A 471 40.97 22.47 -18.68
C SER A 471 40.69 22.02 -20.12
N TRP A 472 39.54 21.39 -20.29
CA TRP A 472 38.91 21.22 -21.58
C TRP A 472 37.55 21.89 -21.41
N GLU A 473 37.46 23.15 -21.84
CA GLU A 473 36.17 23.75 -22.12
C GLU A 473 35.61 23.15 -23.43
N TYR A 474 34.30 23.29 -23.64
CA TYR A 474 33.74 23.17 -24.98
C TYR A 474 34.42 24.22 -25.89
N PRO A 475 34.39 24.10 -27.24
CA PRO A 475 34.95 25.14 -28.12
C PRO A 475 34.10 26.43 -28.11
N GLU A 476 34.10 27.15 -26.99
CA GLU A 476 33.12 28.20 -26.66
C GLU A 476 33.28 29.47 -27.51
N GLU A 477 34.51 29.81 -27.95
CA GLU A 477 34.75 30.99 -28.80
C GLU A 477 34.34 30.81 -30.28
N ASP A 478 34.32 29.57 -30.80
CA ASP A 478 34.00 29.26 -32.20
C ASP A 478 32.58 28.69 -32.41
N LEU A 479 32.00 28.02 -31.41
CA LEU A 479 30.71 27.31 -31.55
C LEU A 479 29.51 28.02 -30.92
N ILE A 480 29.72 29.01 -30.04
CA ILE A 480 28.63 29.84 -29.52
C ILE A 480 28.39 30.98 -30.51
N GLN A 481 27.38 30.81 -31.36
CA GLN A 481 27.01 31.77 -32.39
C GLN A 481 25.83 32.64 -31.93
N PRO A 482 25.84 33.96 -32.17
CA PRO A 482 24.78 34.87 -31.73
C PRO A 482 23.51 34.73 -32.57
N ASP A 483 22.39 35.27 -32.11
CA ASP A 483 21.08 35.08 -32.74
C ASP A 483 21.05 35.60 -34.19
N GLU A 484 21.79 36.67 -34.52
CA GLU A 484 21.92 37.15 -35.90
C GLU A 484 22.58 36.13 -36.84
N TYR A 485 23.47 35.27 -36.34
CA TYR A 485 24.01 34.14 -37.12
C TYR A 485 22.89 33.14 -37.43
N TRP A 486 22.08 32.75 -36.44
CA TRP A 486 21.01 31.77 -36.65
C TRP A 486 19.90 32.32 -37.54
N HIS A 487 19.53 33.59 -37.40
CA HIS A 487 18.66 34.29 -38.36
C HIS A 487 19.23 34.26 -39.79
N SER A 488 20.54 34.49 -39.97
CA SER A 488 21.19 34.37 -41.29
C SER A 488 21.17 32.95 -41.89
N ARG A 489 20.86 31.93 -41.07
CA ARG A 489 20.71 30.51 -41.47
C ARG A 489 19.24 30.06 -41.59
N GLY A 490 18.28 30.98 -41.43
CA GLY A 490 16.85 30.73 -41.61
C GLY A 490 16.08 30.36 -40.34
N PHE A 491 16.69 30.44 -39.16
CA PHE A 491 15.99 30.21 -37.90
C PHE A 491 15.21 31.48 -37.47
N ASN A 492 13.98 31.29 -37.00
CA ASN A 492 13.19 32.33 -36.34
C ASN A 492 13.43 32.32 -34.82
N ASP A 493 13.02 33.38 -34.14
CA ASP A 493 13.20 33.63 -32.70
C ASP A 493 12.84 32.40 -31.84
N SER A 494 11.69 31.76 -32.06
CA SER A 494 11.26 30.57 -31.31
C SER A 494 12.21 29.39 -31.56
N SER A 495 12.51 29.11 -32.83
CA SER A 495 13.43 28.03 -33.20
C SER A 495 14.87 28.28 -32.73
N ILE A 496 15.25 29.52 -32.43
CA ILE A 496 16.55 29.86 -31.80
C ILE A 496 16.52 29.57 -30.30
N CYS A 497 15.42 29.87 -29.61
CA CYS A 497 15.23 29.47 -28.20
C CYS A 497 15.30 27.95 -28.05
N ASP A 498 14.48 27.21 -28.80
CA ASP A 498 14.45 25.73 -28.74
C ASP A 498 15.82 25.12 -29.12
N LEU A 499 16.53 25.69 -30.11
CA LEU A 499 17.87 25.25 -30.49
C LEU A 499 18.92 25.49 -29.39
N ASN A 500 18.90 26.65 -28.75
CA ASN A 500 19.86 26.99 -27.69
C ASN A 500 19.62 26.18 -26.41
N GLU A 501 18.36 26.07 -25.98
CA GLU A 501 17.99 25.39 -24.73
C GLU A 501 18.11 23.86 -24.87
N ASP A 502 17.57 23.26 -25.93
CA ASP A 502 17.45 21.79 -26.04
C ASP A 502 18.46 21.10 -26.95
N PHE A 503 18.99 21.76 -27.99
CA PHE A 503 20.07 21.16 -28.78
C PHE A 503 21.45 21.49 -28.22
N ILE A 504 21.84 22.77 -28.27
CA ILE A 504 23.22 23.19 -28.00
C ILE A 504 23.59 22.94 -26.52
N SER A 505 22.68 23.24 -25.59
CA SER A 505 22.93 22.97 -24.16
C SER A 505 23.04 21.47 -23.85
N ARG A 506 22.14 20.63 -24.39
CA ARG A 506 22.20 19.16 -24.20
C ARG A 506 23.46 18.54 -24.82
N VAL A 507 23.86 18.96 -26.04
CA VAL A 507 25.13 18.54 -26.68
C VAL A 507 26.35 18.94 -25.84
N ARG A 508 26.42 20.19 -25.36
CA ARG A 508 27.51 20.69 -24.51
C ARG A 508 27.62 19.88 -23.21
N SER A 509 26.48 19.61 -22.57
CA SER A 509 26.40 18.79 -21.35
C SER A 509 26.90 17.35 -21.59
N ALA A 510 26.40 16.70 -22.66
CA ALA A 510 26.81 15.35 -23.04
C ALA A 510 28.33 15.24 -23.30
N VAL A 511 28.88 16.14 -24.12
CA VAL A 511 30.32 16.16 -24.45
C VAL A 511 31.18 16.39 -23.20
N SER A 512 30.77 17.28 -22.31
CA SER A 512 31.43 17.51 -21.02
C SER A 512 31.41 16.25 -20.14
N GLY A 513 30.22 15.68 -19.90
CA GLY A 513 30.07 14.47 -19.07
C GLY A 513 30.86 13.27 -19.59
N LEU A 514 30.92 13.10 -20.92
CA LEU A 514 31.73 12.08 -21.59
C LEU A 514 33.23 12.31 -21.34
N ILE A 515 33.74 13.51 -21.61
CA ILE A 515 35.17 13.83 -21.50
C ILE A 515 35.67 13.75 -20.04
N HIS A 516 34.81 14.03 -19.06
CA HIS A 516 35.10 13.86 -17.64
C HIS A 516 34.87 12.42 -17.12
N GLY A 517 34.17 11.56 -17.85
CA GLY A 517 33.96 10.15 -17.50
C GLY A 517 32.88 9.89 -16.44
N VAL A 518 31.86 10.76 -16.41
CA VAL A 518 30.74 10.75 -15.44
C VAL A 518 29.38 10.73 -16.17
N CYS A 519 29.32 10.07 -17.32
CA CYS A 519 28.15 10.05 -18.21
C CYS A 519 27.67 8.62 -18.45
N ASP A 520 26.58 8.24 -17.77
CA ASP A 520 25.87 6.98 -17.98
C ASP A 520 24.68 7.11 -18.95
N ARG A 521 24.28 8.35 -19.31
CA ARG A 521 23.20 8.65 -20.26
C ARG A 521 23.46 9.92 -21.08
N VAL A 522 23.17 9.86 -22.38
CA VAL A 522 23.11 11.00 -23.30
C VAL A 522 21.69 11.14 -23.86
N CYS A 523 21.13 12.35 -23.89
CA CYS A 523 19.85 12.69 -24.53
C CYS A 523 20.05 14.00 -25.31
N ILE A 524 19.59 14.06 -26.57
CA ILE A 524 19.81 15.18 -27.50
C ILE A 524 18.53 15.47 -28.29
N GLY A 525 18.12 16.74 -28.37
CA GLY A 525 16.87 17.20 -29.00
C GLY A 525 15.83 17.62 -27.95
N THR A 526 14.59 17.96 -28.34
CA THR A 526 13.60 18.55 -27.41
C THR A 526 12.86 17.51 -26.56
N GLY A 527 12.32 16.46 -27.18
CA GLY A 527 11.35 15.57 -26.55
C GLY A 527 9.92 16.14 -26.46
N ASP A 528 9.65 17.23 -27.18
CA ASP A 528 8.33 17.84 -27.38
C ASP A 528 7.98 17.70 -28.88
N GLU A 529 6.92 16.96 -29.21
CA GLU A 529 6.58 16.62 -30.62
C GLU A 529 6.22 17.85 -31.46
N ASP A 530 5.67 18.91 -30.83
CA ASP A 530 5.37 20.18 -31.49
C ASP A 530 6.64 21.01 -31.79
N ARG A 531 7.83 20.57 -31.32
CA ARG A 531 9.11 21.29 -31.45
C ARG A 531 10.21 20.48 -32.10
N MET A 532 10.00 20.13 -33.37
CA MET A 532 11.01 19.48 -34.21
C MET A 532 12.21 20.38 -34.50
N ILE A 533 13.41 19.94 -34.11
CA ILE A 533 14.67 20.57 -34.54
C ILE A 533 15.02 20.05 -35.95
N LEU A 534 14.80 20.89 -36.96
CA LEU A 534 15.17 20.59 -38.35
C LEU A 534 16.70 20.58 -38.54
N HIS A 535 17.18 19.72 -39.44
CA HIS A 535 18.60 19.62 -39.73
C HIS A 535 19.09 20.84 -40.51
N ASN A 536 20.20 21.43 -40.06
CA ASN A 536 20.87 22.52 -40.77
C ASN A 536 22.38 22.25 -40.79
N ALA A 537 23.04 22.56 -41.90
CA ALA A 537 24.49 22.39 -42.03
C ALA A 537 25.30 23.17 -40.98
N ALA A 538 24.72 24.22 -40.38
CA ALA A 538 25.25 24.94 -39.23
C ALA A 538 25.36 24.09 -37.94
N LEU A 539 24.61 23.00 -37.81
CA LEU A 539 24.64 22.10 -36.64
C LEU A 539 25.79 21.08 -36.70
N ASN A 540 26.35 20.84 -37.88
CA ASN A 540 27.40 19.84 -38.11
C ASN A 540 28.67 19.99 -37.25
N PRO A 541 29.13 21.19 -36.84
CA PRO A 541 30.22 21.33 -35.87
C PRO A 541 29.88 20.75 -34.48
N HIS A 542 28.66 20.98 -33.98
CA HIS A 542 28.20 20.41 -32.70
C HIS A 542 28.08 18.88 -32.78
N TRP A 543 27.55 18.35 -33.89
CA TRP A 543 27.51 16.91 -34.15
C TRP A 543 28.92 16.28 -34.19
N ARG A 544 29.90 16.96 -34.81
CA ARG A 544 31.30 16.50 -34.83
C ARG A 544 31.91 16.50 -33.43
N ALA A 545 31.63 17.49 -32.58
CA ALA A 545 32.08 17.52 -31.19
C ALA A 545 31.51 16.33 -30.39
N LEU A 546 30.22 16.03 -30.56
CA LEU A 546 29.58 14.86 -29.94
C LEU A 546 30.22 13.55 -30.42
N CYS A 547 30.26 13.31 -31.73
CA CYS A 547 30.83 12.09 -32.29
C CYS A 547 32.32 11.90 -31.94
N GLN A 548 33.13 12.97 -31.92
CA GLN A 548 34.53 12.89 -31.50
C GLN A 548 34.67 12.45 -30.04
N SER A 549 33.79 12.93 -29.15
CA SER A 549 33.85 12.57 -27.72
C SER A 549 33.67 11.05 -27.49
N PHE A 550 32.98 10.33 -28.38
CA PHE A 550 32.87 8.86 -28.35
C PHE A 550 34.15 8.11 -28.79
N TYR A 551 35.10 8.76 -29.50
CA TYR A 551 36.36 8.14 -29.93
C TYR A 551 37.49 8.23 -28.90
N ASP A 552 37.52 9.28 -28.05
CA ASP A 552 38.58 9.58 -27.06
C ASP A 552 38.69 8.57 -25.88
N GLY A 553 38.11 7.39 -26.03
CA GLY A 553 37.99 6.37 -24.99
C GLY A 553 37.23 6.90 -23.77
N SER A 554 36.19 7.70 -24.00
CA SER A 554 35.44 8.45 -22.96
C SER A 554 34.33 7.63 -22.29
N ILE A 555 33.83 6.60 -22.98
CA ILE A 555 32.84 5.66 -22.48
C ILE A 555 33.56 4.56 -21.65
N ASN A 556 33.08 4.29 -20.44
CA ASN A 556 33.71 3.34 -19.52
C ASN A 556 33.57 1.89 -20.03
N PRO A 557 34.68 1.18 -20.36
CA PRO A 557 34.63 -0.17 -20.92
C PRO A 557 34.38 -1.28 -19.88
N HIS A 558 34.21 -0.92 -18.61
CA HIS A 558 33.95 -1.85 -17.50
C HIS A 558 32.64 -1.54 -16.75
N GLY A 559 31.98 -0.42 -17.07
CA GLY A 559 30.68 -0.06 -16.51
C GLY A 559 29.51 -0.85 -17.13
N THR A 560 28.29 -0.59 -16.66
CA THR A 560 27.06 -1.31 -17.10
C THR A 560 26.59 -0.99 -18.52
N GLY A 561 27.34 -0.16 -19.25
CA GLY A 561 27.01 0.37 -20.57
C GLY A 561 26.15 1.64 -20.49
N MET A 562 26.44 2.59 -21.38
CA MET A 562 25.80 3.90 -21.45
C MET A 562 24.48 3.85 -22.24
N ASP A 563 23.48 4.63 -21.86
CA ASP A 563 22.26 4.87 -22.67
C ASP A 563 22.47 6.08 -23.60
N ILE A 564 22.00 6.02 -24.84
CA ILE A 564 22.01 7.15 -25.78
C ILE A 564 20.62 7.32 -26.39
N SER A 565 20.12 8.55 -26.38
CA SER A 565 18.77 8.95 -26.82
C SER A 565 18.81 10.16 -27.73
N PHE A 566 18.00 10.14 -28.79
CA PHE A 566 17.73 11.26 -29.68
C PHE A 566 16.21 11.45 -29.77
N GLU A 567 15.74 12.69 -29.59
CA GLU A 567 14.33 13.01 -29.32
C GLU A 567 13.89 14.25 -30.14
N THR A 568 12.89 14.11 -30.99
CA THR A 568 12.30 15.18 -31.85
C THR A 568 13.34 16.03 -32.63
N ILE A 569 14.19 15.37 -33.40
CA ILE A 569 15.26 16.00 -34.20
C ILE A 569 15.48 15.27 -35.53
N GLN A 570 15.72 16.00 -36.62
CA GLN A 570 16.00 15.42 -37.94
C GLN A 570 17.48 15.02 -38.05
N LEU A 571 17.78 13.75 -38.38
CA LEU A 571 19.13 13.18 -38.26
C LEU A 571 19.84 12.81 -39.59
N ASP A 572 19.11 12.63 -40.68
CA ASP A 572 19.57 12.58 -42.09
C ASP A 572 21.03 12.15 -42.34
N GLU A 573 21.88 13.06 -42.84
CA GLU A 573 23.27 12.77 -43.24
C GLU A 573 24.13 12.33 -42.04
N VAL A 574 23.83 12.91 -40.87
CA VAL A 574 24.57 12.75 -39.61
C VAL A 574 24.34 11.39 -38.94
N MET A 575 23.20 10.75 -39.17
CA MET A 575 22.85 9.41 -38.66
C MET A 575 23.95 8.36 -38.93
N SER A 576 24.59 8.44 -40.10
CA SER A 576 25.71 7.57 -40.48
C SER A 576 26.92 7.74 -39.55
N VAL A 577 27.31 8.99 -39.27
CA VAL A 577 28.45 9.38 -38.42
C VAL A 577 28.18 9.06 -36.95
N ILE A 578 26.93 9.24 -36.49
CA ILE A 578 26.48 8.84 -35.15
C ILE A 578 26.62 7.31 -35.00
N CYS A 579 26.09 6.52 -35.92
CA CYS A 579 26.20 5.07 -35.91
C CYS A 579 27.65 4.54 -35.94
N ASP A 580 28.52 5.11 -36.79
CA ASP A 580 29.93 4.68 -36.87
C ASP A 580 30.77 5.11 -35.64
N SER A 581 30.45 6.23 -34.99
CA SER A 581 31.15 6.67 -33.76
C SER A 581 30.75 5.87 -32.52
N MET A 582 29.48 5.45 -32.43
CA MET A 582 28.98 4.52 -31.39
C MET A 582 29.47 3.08 -31.57
N SER A 583 29.80 2.66 -32.80
CA SER A 583 30.12 1.27 -33.14
C SER A 583 31.26 0.69 -32.29
N GLY A 584 30.95 -0.39 -31.56
CA GLY A 584 31.91 -1.11 -30.70
C GLY A 584 32.27 -0.38 -29.40
N ARG A 585 31.46 0.58 -28.93
CA ARG A 585 31.58 1.20 -27.60
C ARG A 585 30.67 0.51 -26.58
N ASN A 586 30.96 0.66 -25.28
CA ASN A 586 30.13 0.08 -24.22
C ASN A 586 28.81 0.84 -24.04
N ILE A 587 27.88 0.59 -24.95
CA ILE A 587 26.55 1.19 -25.03
C ILE A 587 25.53 0.08 -24.73
N ARG A 588 24.59 0.37 -23.84
CA ARG A 588 23.55 -0.56 -23.35
C ARG A 588 22.26 -0.41 -24.13
N GLU A 589 21.90 0.83 -24.43
CA GLU A 589 20.61 1.24 -24.98
C GLU A 589 20.84 2.34 -26.01
N VAL A 590 20.19 2.22 -27.17
CA VAL A 590 20.18 3.25 -28.22
C VAL A 590 18.73 3.56 -28.54
N ALA A 591 18.36 4.83 -28.51
CA ALA A 591 16.99 5.29 -28.62
C ALA A 591 16.85 6.41 -29.65
N PHE A 592 15.82 6.28 -30.48
CA PHE A 592 15.36 7.27 -31.45
C PHE A 592 13.85 7.44 -31.24
N THR A 593 13.43 8.66 -30.89
CA THR A 593 12.04 9.02 -30.61
C THR A 593 11.64 10.24 -31.43
N GLY A 594 10.58 10.15 -32.25
CA GLY A 594 10.10 11.27 -33.07
C GLY A 594 11.13 11.80 -34.06
N ILE A 595 11.95 10.93 -34.66
CA ILE A 595 13.06 11.31 -35.54
C ILE A 595 12.63 11.33 -37.01
N GLU A 596 12.81 12.47 -37.67
CA GLU A 596 12.63 12.57 -39.11
C GLU A 596 13.88 12.08 -39.87
N PHE A 597 13.65 11.31 -40.94
CA PHE A 597 14.69 10.80 -41.84
C PHE A 597 14.27 10.97 -43.32
N THR A 598 14.93 11.87 -44.06
CA THR A 598 14.72 11.98 -45.53
C THR A 598 15.24 10.76 -46.31
N ASN A 599 16.05 9.90 -45.69
CA ASN A 599 16.49 8.62 -46.25
C ASN A 599 16.43 7.48 -45.22
N MET A 600 15.21 7.00 -44.97
CA MET A 600 14.91 5.89 -44.06
C MET A 600 15.78 4.64 -44.33
N ARG A 601 15.99 4.27 -45.60
CA ARG A 601 16.80 3.11 -46.01
C ARG A 601 18.27 3.23 -45.58
N ALA A 602 18.85 4.43 -45.64
CA ALA A 602 20.21 4.70 -45.18
C ALA A 602 20.33 4.71 -43.64
N ALA A 603 19.32 5.23 -42.94
CA ALA A 603 19.26 5.20 -41.47
C ALA A 603 19.24 3.76 -40.93
N ILE A 604 18.36 2.92 -41.48
CA ILE A 604 18.23 1.49 -41.12
C ILE A 604 19.53 0.73 -41.40
N GLN A 605 20.19 0.98 -42.54
CA GLN A 605 21.49 0.35 -42.84
C GLN A 605 22.61 0.81 -41.90
N SER A 606 22.64 2.08 -41.51
CA SER A 606 23.61 2.62 -40.56
C SER A 606 23.44 1.98 -39.17
N LEU A 607 22.20 1.92 -38.67
CA LEU A 607 21.85 1.26 -37.40
C LEU A 607 22.21 -0.24 -37.42
N ARG A 608 21.88 -0.94 -38.52
CA ARG A 608 22.22 -2.36 -38.72
C ARG A 608 23.73 -2.62 -38.68
N ASN A 609 24.52 -1.74 -39.28
CA ASN A 609 25.98 -1.85 -39.26
C ASN A 609 26.56 -1.57 -37.85
N MET A 610 25.99 -0.63 -37.11
CA MET A 610 26.37 -0.34 -35.73
C MET A 610 26.04 -1.50 -34.79
N LEU A 611 24.83 -2.06 -34.86
CA LEU A 611 24.40 -3.20 -34.03
C LEU A 611 25.26 -4.44 -34.27
N LYS A 612 25.62 -4.74 -35.54
CA LYS A 612 26.56 -5.83 -35.89
C LYS A 612 27.94 -5.69 -35.24
N ARG A 613 28.40 -4.45 -35.03
CA ARG A 613 29.69 -4.13 -34.39
C ARG A 613 29.58 -3.99 -32.87
N SER A 614 28.36 -4.09 -32.31
CA SER A 614 28.07 -3.71 -30.93
C SER A 614 27.24 -4.79 -30.18
N PRO A 615 27.73 -6.03 -30.05
CA PRO A 615 27.05 -7.16 -29.39
C PRO A 615 26.87 -7.02 -27.86
N GLN A 616 26.93 -5.80 -27.34
CA GLN A 616 26.67 -5.39 -25.96
C GLN A 616 25.41 -4.51 -25.84
N VAL A 617 24.88 -4.00 -26.96
CA VAL A 617 23.61 -3.25 -26.98
C VAL A 617 22.47 -4.23 -26.73
N LYS A 618 21.78 -4.06 -25.59
CA LYS A 618 20.69 -4.93 -25.12
C LYS A 618 19.30 -4.37 -25.36
N SER A 619 19.21 -3.10 -25.75
CA SER A 619 17.96 -2.37 -25.89
C SER A 619 18.03 -1.44 -27.09
N LEU A 620 16.93 -1.41 -27.84
CA LEU A 620 16.69 -0.51 -28.96
C LEU A 620 15.33 0.14 -28.77
N VAL A 621 15.26 1.47 -28.83
CA VAL A 621 14.01 2.23 -28.96
C VAL A 621 13.98 2.84 -30.35
N TRP A 622 12.89 2.63 -31.06
CA TRP A 622 12.58 3.23 -32.36
C TRP A 622 11.10 3.60 -32.32
N SER A 623 10.77 4.82 -31.88
CA SER A 623 9.40 5.21 -31.56
C SER A 623 9.00 6.51 -32.24
N GLY A 624 7.77 6.61 -32.76
CA GLY A 624 7.33 7.79 -33.51
C GLY A 624 8.05 7.95 -34.86
N ILE A 625 8.52 6.85 -35.46
CA ILE A 625 9.31 6.82 -36.70
C ILE A 625 8.68 5.77 -37.65
N PRO A 626 7.46 6.03 -38.16
CA PRO A 626 6.76 5.10 -39.04
C PRO A 626 7.55 4.88 -40.34
N ILE A 627 7.78 3.62 -40.69
CA ILE A 627 8.46 3.23 -41.93
C ILE A 627 7.39 3.02 -43.00
N GLU A 628 7.19 4.00 -43.88
CA GLU A 628 6.15 3.93 -44.93
C GLU A 628 6.43 2.86 -46.01
N SER A 629 7.71 2.63 -46.29
CA SER A 629 8.17 1.75 -47.36
C SER A 629 8.24 0.30 -46.87
N ALA A 630 7.38 -0.56 -47.42
CA ALA A 630 7.38 -2.00 -47.09
C ALA A 630 8.73 -2.69 -47.35
N ASP A 631 9.47 -2.20 -48.34
CA ASP A 631 10.80 -2.66 -48.73
C ASP A 631 11.86 -2.33 -47.65
N ASP A 632 11.71 -1.17 -47.01
CA ASP A 632 12.58 -0.71 -45.93
C ASP A 632 12.16 -1.27 -44.56
N MET A 633 10.85 -1.50 -44.36
CA MET A 633 10.36 -2.24 -43.20
C MET A 633 10.84 -3.70 -43.24
N ALA A 634 10.90 -4.33 -44.42
CA ALA A 634 11.52 -5.65 -44.58
C ALA A 634 13.02 -5.64 -44.25
N LEU A 635 13.75 -4.55 -44.56
CA LEU A 635 15.14 -4.37 -44.12
C LEU A 635 15.26 -4.16 -42.60
N PHE A 636 14.30 -3.48 -41.96
CA PHE A 636 14.23 -3.33 -40.50
C PHE A 636 13.97 -4.68 -39.82
N VAL A 637 12.96 -5.44 -40.27
CA VAL A 637 12.71 -6.83 -39.82
C VAL A 637 13.99 -7.67 -39.97
N GLN A 638 14.69 -7.58 -41.11
CA GLN A 638 15.92 -8.33 -41.33
C GLN A 638 17.05 -7.92 -40.35
N MET A 639 17.17 -6.63 -40.01
CA MET A 639 18.13 -6.14 -39.00
C MET A 639 17.84 -6.73 -37.62
N ILE A 640 16.59 -6.69 -37.17
CA ILE A 640 16.19 -7.18 -35.84
C ILE A 640 16.37 -8.70 -35.71
N SER A 641 16.10 -9.44 -36.79
CA SER A 641 16.20 -10.91 -36.89
C SER A 641 17.63 -11.45 -37.14
N GLU A 642 18.66 -10.60 -37.30
CA GLU A 642 20.03 -11.08 -37.49
C GLU A 642 20.60 -11.74 -36.21
N ARG A 643 21.22 -12.92 -36.37
CA ARG A 643 21.68 -13.81 -35.26
C ARG A 643 22.74 -13.21 -34.32
N HIS A 644 23.23 -12.01 -34.60
CA HIS A 644 24.15 -11.26 -33.74
C HIS A 644 23.43 -10.29 -32.79
N SER A 645 22.13 -10.08 -32.97
CA SER A 645 21.28 -9.25 -32.10
C SER A 645 21.07 -9.92 -30.73
N VAL A 646 21.78 -9.43 -29.72
CA VAL A 646 21.61 -9.79 -28.30
C VAL A 646 20.50 -8.99 -27.61
N LEU A 647 19.66 -8.28 -28.36
CA LEU A 647 18.62 -7.41 -27.81
C LEU A 647 17.68 -8.21 -26.89
N GLU A 648 17.63 -7.80 -25.63
CA GLU A 648 16.71 -8.29 -24.60
C GLU A 648 15.46 -7.40 -24.48
N LYS A 649 15.53 -6.17 -25.00
CA LYS A 649 14.42 -5.21 -25.10
C LYS A 649 14.27 -4.70 -26.53
N LEU A 650 13.03 -4.49 -26.96
CA LEU A 650 12.69 -3.69 -28.14
C LEU A 650 11.51 -2.79 -27.78
N ASP A 651 11.65 -1.50 -28.04
CA ASP A 651 10.57 -0.52 -27.99
C ASP A 651 10.31 0.00 -29.41
N PHE A 652 9.05 -0.11 -29.84
CA PHE A 652 8.61 0.18 -31.19
C PHE A 652 7.23 0.88 -31.18
N GLY A 653 6.98 1.79 -30.23
CA GLY A 653 5.70 2.53 -30.16
C GLY A 653 5.53 3.62 -31.24
N TRP A 654 4.29 4.05 -31.51
CA TRP A 654 3.94 5.14 -32.44
C TRP A 654 4.48 5.00 -33.90
N ASN A 655 4.64 3.76 -34.39
CA ASN A 655 5.09 3.43 -35.75
C ASN A 655 3.99 2.83 -36.65
N GLY A 656 2.80 2.58 -36.10
CA GLY A 656 1.60 2.14 -36.82
C GLY A 656 1.42 0.61 -36.97
N ASP A 657 0.18 0.23 -37.30
CA ASP A 657 -0.33 -1.14 -37.29
C ASP A 657 0.43 -2.06 -38.27
N GLY A 658 0.57 -1.63 -39.53
CA GLY A 658 1.23 -2.42 -40.57
C GLY A 658 2.70 -2.75 -40.26
N ASN A 659 3.43 -1.81 -39.66
CA ASN A 659 4.82 -2.01 -39.23
C ASN A 659 4.91 -2.95 -38.02
N THR A 660 3.97 -2.82 -37.08
CA THR A 660 3.86 -3.72 -35.92
C THR A 660 3.52 -5.15 -36.35
N HIS A 661 2.60 -5.32 -37.31
CA HIS A 661 2.31 -6.62 -37.93
C HIS A 661 3.51 -7.22 -38.67
N ALA A 662 4.32 -6.41 -39.35
CA ALA A 662 5.55 -6.88 -40.01
C ALA A 662 6.59 -7.41 -39.00
N LEU A 663 6.72 -6.79 -37.82
CA LEU A 663 7.55 -7.33 -36.73
C LEU A 663 6.97 -8.64 -36.16
N LEU A 664 5.68 -8.66 -35.82
CA LEU A 664 5.01 -9.83 -35.23
C LEU A 664 5.08 -11.08 -36.14
N ALA A 665 5.07 -10.89 -37.47
CA ALA A 665 5.17 -11.99 -38.43
C ALA A 665 6.63 -12.33 -38.85
N GLY A 666 7.54 -11.36 -38.80
CA GLY A 666 8.89 -11.48 -39.38
C GLY A 666 10.05 -11.62 -38.39
N VAL A 667 9.80 -11.43 -37.09
CA VAL A 667 10.82 -11.48 -36.03
C VAL A 667 10.54 -12.61 -35.05
N ASP A 668 11.58 -13.39 -34.73
CA ASP A 668 11.56 -14.27 -33.56
C ASP A 668 11.63 -13.42 -32.29
N LEU A 669 10.45 -13.07 -31.78
CA LEU A 669 10.29 -12.28 -30.56
C LEU A 669 10.45 -13.12 -29.29
N SER A 670 10.64 -14.44 -29.37
CA SER A 670 10.68 -15.35 -28.20
C SER A 670 11.90 -15.16 -27.28
N LYS A 671 12.90 -14.37 -27.70
CA LYS A 671 14.09 -14.02 -26.92
C LYS A 671 13.95 -12.76 -26.05
N TYR A 672 12.92 -11.93 -26.28
CA TYR A 672 12.83 -10.60 -25.68
C TYR A 672 12.15 -10.63 -24.30
N LYS A 673 12.75 -9.94 -23.33
CA LYS A 673 12.22 -9.75 -21.97
C LYS A 673 11.31 -8.53 -21.85
N ARG A 674 11.50 -7.52 -22.71
CA ARG A 674 10.64 -6.34 -22.81
C ARG A 674 10.26 -6.07 -24.26
N LEU A 675 8.97 -5.86 -24.48
CA LEU A 675 8.42 -5.42 -25.75
C LEU A 675 7.46 -4.24 -25.49
N ASN A 676 7.61 -3.17 -26.25
CA ASN A 676 6.68 -2.04 -26.23
C ASN A 676 6.15 -1.77 -27.64
N PHE A 677 4.82 -1.73 -27.76
CA PHE A 677 4.08 -1.39 -28.96
C PHE A 677 2.99 -0.33 -28.66
N LEU A 678 3.24 0.55 -27.68
CA LEU A 678 2.45 1.75 -27.34
C LEU A 678 2.03 2.53 -28.59
N GLY A 679 0.79 2.98 -28.68
CA GLY A 679 0.42 4.02 -29.67
C GLY A 679 0.48 3.59 -31.14
N ASN A 680 0.47 2.27 -31.42
CA ASN A 680 0.68 1.74 -32.77
C ASN A 680 -0.60 1.56 -33.59
N ASP A 681 -1.75 2.07 -33.12
CA ASP A 681 -3.08 1.80 -33.71
C ASP A 681 -3.43 0.30 -33.87
N LEU A 682 -2.69 -0.60 -33.22
CA LEU A 682 -2.66 -2.04 -33.50
C LEU A 682 -4.05 -2.69 -33.36
N GLN A 683 -4.52 -3.37 -34.41
CA GLN A 683 -5.87 -3.95 -34.45
C GLN A 683 -5.87 -5.43 -34.87
N THR A 684 -5.54 -6.33 -33.93
CA THR A 684 -5.46 -7.78 -34.21
C THR A 684 -6.81 -8.47 -34.49
N ASN A 685 -7.94 -7.95 -34.02
CA ASN A 685 -9.30 -8.48 -34.28
C ASN A 685 -9.45 -10.01 -34.05
N GLY A 686 -8.88 -10.54 -32.96
CA GLY A 686 -8.90 -11.96 -32.64
C GLY A 686 -7.81 -12.79 -33.35
N ARG A 687 -6.78 -12.17 -33.92
CA ARG A 687 -5.60 -12.88 -34.41
C ARG A 687 -4.74 -13.39 -33.25
N ALA A 688 -4.16 -14.58 -33.44
CA ALA A 688 -3.37 -15.25 -32.42
C ALA A 688 -1.93 -14.71 -32.24
N ASP A 689 -1.51 -13.65 -32.92
CA ASP A 689 -0.10 -13.20 -32.90
C ASP A 689 0.37 -12.75 -31.50
N ILE A 690 -0.36 -11.85 -30.84
CA ILE A 690 -0.08 -11.41 -29.46
C ILE A 690 -0.30 -12.57 -28.45
N PRO A 691 -1.41 -13.36 -28.53
CA PRO A 691 -1.57 -14.56 -27.71
C PRO A 691 -0.42 -15.57 -27.80
N ASN A 692 0.06 -15.89 -29.01
CA ASN A 692 1.16 -16.83 -29.24
C ASN A 692 2.49 -16.28 -28.71
N LEU A 693 2.74 -14.97 -28.88
CA LEU A 693 3.88 -14.28 -28.28
C LEU A 693 3.88 -14.43 -26.76
N ILE A 694 2.75 -14.17 -26.10
CA ILE A 694 2.62 -14.33 -24.64
C ILE A 694 2.81 -15.81 -24.26
N ALA A 695 2.12 -16.76 -24.89
CA ALA A 695 2.18 -18.17 -24.51
C ALA A 695 3.58 -18.80 -24.73
N SER A 696 4.31 -18.38 -25.77
CA SER A 696 5.57 -19.03 -26.18
C SER A 696 6.83 -18.36 -25.62
N ASN A 697 6.80 -17.04 -25.35
CA ASN A 697 7.95 -16.29 -24.89
C ASN A 697 8.15 -16.43 -23.37
N SER A 698 8.88 -17.46 -22.96
CA SER A 698 9.26 -17.66 -21.56
C SER A 698 10.24 -16.61 -20.99
N PRO A 699 11.12 -15.93 -21.77
CA PRO A 699 11.82 -14.74 -21.30
C PRO A 699 10.97 -13.49 -21.00
N LEU A 700 9.73 -13.37 -21.51
CA LEU A 700 8.97 -12.12 -21.45
C LEU A 700 8.62 -11.73 -20.00
N GLU A 701 9.05 -10.54 -19.58
CA GLU A 701 8.77 -9.98 -18.26
C GLU A 701 7.84 -8.75 -18.34
N TRP A 702 7.93 -7.94 -19.41
CA TRP A 702 7.07 -6.77 -19.63
C TRP A 702 6.55 -6.71 -21.08
N LEU A 703 5.26 -6.42 -21.25
CA LEU A 703 4.63 -6.14 -22.54
C LEU A 703 3.72 -4.91 -22.45
N HIS A 704 4.02 -3.87 -23.24
CA HIS A 704 3.20 -2.67 -23.35
C HIS A 704 2.42 -2.67 -24.68
N LEU A 705 1.10 -2.49 -24.58
CA LEU A 705 0.15 -2.44 -25.70
C LEU A 705 -0.81 -1.23 -25.53
N GLU A 706 -0.43 -0.24 -24.73
CA GLU A 706 -1.26 0.92 -24.38
C GLU A 706 -1.57 1.78 -25.63
N TYR A 707 -2.71 2.48 -25.66
CA TYR A 707 -3.12 3.37 -26.75
C TYR A 707 -3.13 2.66 -28.13
N ASN A 708 -3.76 1.48 -28.21
CA ASN A 708 -3.96 0.72 -29.45
C ASN A 708 -5.46 0.41 -29.67
N ASN A 709 -5.80 -0.20 -30.81
CA ASN A 709 -7.19 -0.51 -31.18
C ASN A 709 -7.64 -1.93 -30.79
N LEU A 710 -6.99 -2.58 -29.82
CA LEU A 710 -7.32 -3.94 -29.38
C LEU A 710 -8.72 -3.99 -28.76
N ASN A 711 -9.48 -5.04 -29.09
CA ASN A 711 -10.89 -5.17 -28.75
C ASN A 711 -11.16 -6.29 -27.72
N ASP A 712 -12.44 -6.57 -27.46
CA ASP A 712 -12.87 -7.61 -26.52
C ASP A 712 -12.42 -9.03 -26.90
N ASP A 713 -12.35 -9.38 -28.19
CA ASP A 713 -11.92 -10.71 -28.65
C ASP A 713 -10.39 -10.85 -28.54
N ASP A 714 -9.64 -9.79 -28.81
CA ASP A 714 -8.19 -9.73 -28.54
C ASP A 714 -7.92 -9.96 -27.05
N ALA A 715 -8.66 -9.27 -26.17
CA ALA A 715 -8.56 -9.40 -24.73
C ALA A 715 -8.93 -10.81 -24.21
N VAL A 716 -9.85 -11.52 -24.87
CA VAL A 716 -10.18 -12.92 -24.54
C VAL A 716 -9.01 -13.85 -24.86
N LEU A 717 -8.40 -13.74 -26.03
CA LEU A 717 -7.26 -14.60 -26.39
C LEU A 717 -5.99 -14.30 -25.58
N ILE A 718 -5.79 -13.03 -25.20
CA ILE A 718 -4.75 -12.62 -24.24
C ILE A 718 -5.02 -13.22 -22.85
N ALA A 719 -6.28 -13.29 -22.41
CA ALA A 719 -6.64 -13.96 -21.16
C ALA A 719 -6.35 -15.47 -21.19
N GLU A 720 -6.59 -16.12 -22.33
CA GLU A 720 -6.26 -17.54 -22.52
C GLU A 720 -4.75 -17.79 -22.49
N SER A 721 -3.93 -16.98 -23.18
CA SER A 721 -2.47 -17.14 -23.21
C SER A 721 -1.78 -16.81 -21.88
N LEU A 722 -2.35 -15.91 -21.07
CA LEU A 722 -1.89 -15.62 -19.71
C LEU A 722 -1.93 -16.86 -18.79
N SER A 723 -2.77 -17.85 -19.05
CA SER A 723 -2.76 -19.12 -18.30
C SER A 723 -1.50 -19.98 -18.55
N GLN A 724 -0.79 -19.74 -19.66
CA GLN A 724 0.36 -20.53 -20.10
C GLN A 724 1.71 -19.87 -19.79
N ASN A 725 1.74 -18.54 -19.57
CA ASN A 725 2.96 -17.80 -19.24
C ASN A 725 3.08 -17.51 -17.73
N SER A 726 4.14 -18.03 -17.11
CA SER A 726 4.45 -17.87 -15.67
C SER A 726 5.63 -16.94 -15.37
N ASN A 727 6.13 -16.18 -16.36
CA ASN A 727 7.25 -15.25 -16.20
C ASN A 727 6.88 -13.79 -16.47
N LEU A 728 5.81 -13.52 -17.24
CA LEU A 728 5.30 -12.17 -17.49
C LEU A 728 4.90 -11.51 -16.17
N LYS A 729 5.45 -10.31 -15.93
CA LYS A 729 5.31 -9.53 -14.68
C LYS A 729 4.38 -8.34 -14.83
N ALA A 730 4.32 -7.73 -16.01
CA ALA A 730 3.36 -6.67 -16.31
C ALA A 730 2.90 -6.68 -17.77
N LEU A 731 1.61 -6.39 -17.96
CA LEU A 731 0.93 -6.24 -19.23
C LEU A 731 0.12 -4.95 -19.20
N TYR A 732 0.40 -4.01 -20.09
CA TYR A 732 -0.27 -2.71 -20.08
C TYR A 732 -1.23 -2.59 -21.27
N LEU A 733 -2.49 -2.22 -20.99
CA LEU A 733 -3.62 -2.22 -21.93
C LEU A 733 -4.49 -0.94 -21.81
N ASP A 734 -3.93 0.16 -21.29
CA ASP A 734 -4.65 1.45 -21.22
C ASP A 734 -4.99 1.98 -22.62
N GLY A 735 -5.96 2.89 -22.75
CA GLY A 735 -6.31 3.53 -24.02
C GLY A 735 -6.86 2.60 -25.12
N ASN A 736 -7.16 1.33 -24.81
CA ASN A 736 -7.65 0.34 -25.78
C ASN A 736 -9.18 0.18 -25.78
N ASN A 737 -9.72 -0.37 -26.87
CA ASN A 737 -11.15 -0.59 -27.11
C ASN A 737 -11.76 -1.79 -26.34
N ILE A 738 -11.19 -2.10 -25.16
CA ILE A 738 -11.55 -3.28 -24.35
C ILE A 738 -12.72 -2.93 -23.41
N HIS A 739 -13.86 -3.57 -23.65
CA HIS A 739 -15.11 -3.37 -22.94
C HIS A 739 -15.27 -4.42 -21.81
N GLN A 740 -16.50 -4.59 -21.30
CA GLN A 740 -16.77 -5.44 -20.15
C GLN A 740 -16.57 -6.94 -20.42
N ARG A 741 -16.68 -7.41 -21.68
CA ARG A 741 -16.46 -8.82 -22.03
C ARG A 741 -14.97 -9.17 -21.95
N GLY A 742 -14.10 -8.38 -22.59
CA GLY A 742 -12.66 -8.52 -22.52
C GLY A 742 -12.11 -8.28 -21.11
N LYS A 743 -12.62 -7.28 -20.40
CA LYS A 743 -12.29 -7.04 -18.98
C LYS A 743 -12.69 -8.23 -18.10
N SER A 744 -13.85 -8.85 -18.33
CA SER A 744 -14.26 -10.04 -17.57
C SER A 744 -13.39 -11.26 -17.86
N ALA A 745 -12.95 -11.44 -19.12
CA ALA A 745 -12.04 -12.53 -19.49
C ALA A 745 -10.66 -12.36 -18.83
N LEU A 746 -10.04 -11.18 -18.97
CA LEU A 746 -8.76 -10.85 -18.32
C LEU A 746 -8.86 -10.95 -16.79
N LEU A 747 -9.92 -10.42 -16.18
CA LEU A 747 -10.17 -10.55 -14.74
C LEU A 747 -10.22 -12.03 -14.33
N ARG A 748 -10.91 -12.88 -15.09
CA ARG A 748 -11.01 -14.32 -14.80
C ARG A 748 -9.65 -15.02 -14.92
N ALA A 749 -8.87 -14.74 -15.96
CA ALA A 749 -7.52 -15.30 -16.09
C ALA A 749 -6.58 -14.88 -14.95
N MET A 750 -6.78 -13.70 -14.36
CA MET A 750 -5.98 -13.22 -13.23
C MET A 750 -6.52 -13.63 -11.86
N LYS A 751 -7.83 -13.85 -11.69
CA LYS A 751 -8.49 -14.07 -10.40
C LYS A 751 -9.87 -14.76 -10.57
N ASP A 752 -9.89 -16.02 -11.00
CA ASP A 752 -11.15 -16.79 -11.11
C ASP A 752 -11.68 -17.20 -9.73
N THR A 753 -12.61 -16.41 -9.18
CA THR A 753 -13.21 -16.65 -7.87
C THR A 753 -14.24 -17.79 -7.82
N SER A 754 -14.55 -18.44 -8.96
CA SER A 754 -15.60 -19.46 -9.03
C SER A 754 -15.30 -20.74 -8.23
N SER A 755 -14.02 -21.05 -7.96
CA SER A 755 -13.60 -22.07 -7.00
C SER A 755 -12.16 -21.82 -6.54
N MET A 756 -11.76 -22.39 -5.41
CA MET A 756 -10.37 -22.30 -4.93
C MET A 756 -9.37 -22.97 -5.89
N ASN A 757 -9.80 -23.98 -6.65
CA ASN A 757 -8.98 -24.62 -7.70
C ASN A 757 -8.78 -23.66 -8.88
N ALA A 758 -9.87 -23.07 -9.40
CA ALA A 758 -9.77 -22.10 -10.50
C ALA A 758 -8.94 -20.86 -10.11
N LEU A 759 -9.04 -20.41 -8.85
CA LEU A 759 -8.19 -19.33 -8.34
C LEU A 759 -6.72 -19.76 -8.17
N SER A 760 -6.47 -21.00 -7.73
CA SER A 760 -5.13 -21.59 -7.66
C SER A 760 -4.43 -21.55 -9.01
N ASP A 761 -5.19 -21.84 -10.08
CA ASP A 761 -4.72 -22.09 -11.43
C ASP A 761 -4.79 -20.84 -12.33
N SER A 762 -5.35 -19.74 -11.81
CA SER A 762 -5.26 -18.40 -12.40
C SER A 762 -3.80 -17.93 -12.51
N ASN A 763 -3.51 -16.94 -13.37
CA ASN A 763 -2.18 -16.33 -13.43
C ASN A 763 -1.87 -15.54 -12.15
N HIS A 764 -0.71 -15.80 -11.54
CA HIS A 764 -0.25 -15.15 -10.30
C HIS A 764 1.00 -14.28 -10.46
N THR A 765 1.53 -14.12 -11.67
CA THR A 765 2.82 -13.45 -11.91
C THR A 765 2.67 -12.11 -12.60
N CYS A 766 1.68 -11.96 -13.49
CA CYS A 766 1.45 -10.75 -14.25
C CYS A 766 0.63 -9.73 -13.46
N ARG A 767 0.90 -8.42 -13.66
CA ARG A 767 0.00 -7.32 -13.33
C ARG A 767 -0.54 -6.71 -14.62
N VAL A 768 -1.85 -6.79 -14.82
CA VAL A 768 -2.54 -6.09 -15.92
C VAL A 768 -2.84 -4.65 -15.51
N VAL A 769 -2.48 -3.68 -16.36
CA VAL A 769 -2.56 -2.22 -16.12
C VAL A 769 -3.46 -1.55 -17.16
N GLY A 770 -4.08 -0.41 -16.82
CA GLY A 770 -4.94 0.38 -17.72
C GLY A 770 -6.43 0.03 -17.72
N LEU A 771 -6.84 -1.04 -17.02
CA LEU A 771 -8.22 -1.55 -17.06
C LEU A 771 -8.98 -1.38 -15.72
N ASN A 772 -8.48 -0.53 -14.81
CA ASN A 772 -8.90 -0.39 -13.40
C ASN A 772 -8.69 -1.69 -12.57
N PHE A 773 -7.61 -2.43 -12.84
CA PHE A 773 -7.28 -3.70 -12.15
C PHE A 773 -6.24 -3.55 -11.01
N GLU A 774 -6.08 -2.34 -10.48
CA GLU A 774 -4.97 -1.97 -9.60
C GLU A 774 -4.95 -2.73 -8.26
N GLU A 775 -6.12 -3.13 -7.75
CA GLU A 775 -6.28 -3.92 -6.52
C GLU A 775 -6.02 -5.43 -6.69
N ILE A 776 -5.89 -5.93 -7.93
CA ILE A 776 -5.96 -7.39 -8.21
C ILE A 776 -4.59 -8.07 -8.18
N ASN A 777 -3.49 -7.34 -8.40
CA ASN A 777 -2.14 -7.91 -8.49
C ASN A 777 -1.11 -7.11 -7.68
N TYR A 778 -0.65 -7.70 -6.58
CA TYR A 778 0.54 -7.26 -5.85
C TYR A 778 1.79 -7.77 -6.58
N GLN A 779 2.89 -7.01 -6.52
CA GLN A 779 4.17 -7.48 -7.07
C GLN A 779 4.84 -8.50 -6.13
N GLY A 780 5.63 -9.41 -6.70
CA GLY A 780 6.43 -10.38 -5.95
C GLY A 780 5.72 -11.71 -5.61
N PRO A 781 6.40 -12.60 -4.88
CA PRO A 781 5.98 -14.00 -4.70
C PRO A 781 4.71 -14.19 -3.85
N LEU A 782 4.19 -13.13 -3.23
CA LEU A 782 3.01 -13.18 -2.36
C LEU A 782 1.68 -12.99 -3.12
N ASN A 783 1.69 -12.64 -4.42
CA ASN A 783 0.46 -12.33 -5.18
C ASN A 783 -0.59 -13.46 -5.11
N ARG A 784 -0.15 -14.72 -5.26
CA ARG A 784 -1.01 -15.92 -5.12
C ARG A 784 -1.65 -16.02 -3.74
N ALA A 785 -0.87 -15.76 -2.70
CA ALA A 785 -1.35 -15.76 -1.32
C ALA A 785 -2.37 -14.63 -1.07
N PHE A 786 -2.10 -13.41 -1.57
CA PHE A 786 -3.03 -12.30 -1.44
C PHE A 786 -4.38 -12.59 -2.12
N LYS A 787 -4.38 -13.10 -3.36
CA LYS A 787 -5.61 -13.45 -4.09
C LYS A 787 -6.41 -14.56 -3.42
N ILE A 788 -5.76 -15.66 -3.02
CA ILE A 788 -6.39 -16.76 -2.26
C ILE A 788 -7.08 -16.21 -1.00
N HIS A 789 -6.37 -15.36 -0.26
CA HIS A 789 -6.88 -14.74 0.95
C HIS A 789 -8.05 -13.77 0.67
N ASP A 790 -8.04 -13.02 -0.44
CA ASP A 790 -9.16 -12.15 -0.81
C ASP A 790 -10.46 -12.96 -0.97
N LEU A 791 -10.42 -14.10 -1.68
CA LEU A 791 -11.57 -14.98 -1.89
C LEU A 791 -12.06 -15.57 -0.56
N ILE A 792 -11.14 -15.93 0.33
CA ILE A 792 -11.45 -16.45 1.66
C ILE A 792 -12.12 -15.38 2.54
N VAL A 793 -11.67 -14.12 2.45
CA VAL A 793 -12.31 -12.97 3.10
C VAL A 793 -13.68 -12.65 2.50
N GLU A 794 -13.85 -12.79 1.18
CA GLU A 794 -15.13 -12.59 0.48
C GLU A 794 -16.18 -13.62 0.91
N ARG A 795 -15.82 -14.90 0.93
CA ARG A 795 -16.67 -16.02 1.39
C ARG A 795 -16.99 -15.94 2.88
N TYR A 796 -16.04 -15.50 3.71
CA TYR A 796 -16.31 -15.22 5.12
C TYR A 796 -17.32 -14.07 5.29
N ARG A 797 -17.22 -13.03 4.46
CA ARG A 797 -18.11 -11.86 4.46
C ARG A 797 -19.51 -12.12 3.90
N SER A 798 -19.72 -13.19 3.12
CA SER A 798 -21.06 -13.56 2.60
C SER A 798 -21.91 -14.33 3.62
N GLY A 799 -21.29 -14.88 4.68
CA GLY A 799 -21.99 -15.47 5.82
C GLY A 799 -22.24 -16.98 5.76
N GLU A 800 -21.89 -17.65 4.66
CA GLU A 800 -21.87 -19.14 4.59
C GLU A 800 -20.61 -19.74 5.25
N GLY A 801 -19.57 -18.92 5.49
CA GLY A 801 -18.25 -19.39 5.88
C GLY A 801 -17.48 -20.03 4.73
N ASN A 802 -16.21 -20.34 4.96
CA ASN A 802 -15.33 -20.98 3.98
C ASN A 802 -15.45 -22.51 3.97
N VAL A 803 -15.73 -23.12 5.13
CA VAL A 803 -15.76 -24.58 5.30
C VAL A 803 -16.71 -25.29 4.31
N PRO A 804 -17.94 -24.81 4.02
CA PRO A 804 -18.83 -25.46 3.04
C PRO A 804 -18.37 -25.30 1.59
N TYR A 805 -17.44 -24.39 1.29
CA TYR A 805 -16.78 -24.33 -0.02
C TYR A 805 -15.58 -25.26 -0.05
N PHE A 806 -14.72 -25.24 0.96
CA PHE A 806 -13.53 -26.11 1.00
C PHE A 806 -13.90 -27.60 0.95
N ASN A 807 -14.90 -28.04 1.72
CA ASN A 807 -15.37 -29.43 1.72
C ASN A 807 -16.10 -29.85 0.42
N ARG A 808 -16.37 -28.90 -0.49
CA ARG A 808 -17.07 -29.07 -1.77
C ARG A 808 -16.14 -28.92 -2.98
N GLU A 809 -15.08 -28.12 -2.85
CA GLU A 809 -14.11 -27.80 -3.90
C GLU A 809 -12.83 -28.63 -3.81
N MET A 810 -12.48 -29.15 -2.63
CA MET A 810 -11.29 -29.97 -2.41
C MET A 810 -11.65 -31.40 -2.02
N ASP A 811 -11.27 -32.37 -2.86
CA ASP A 811 -11.21 -33.77 -2.46
C ASP A 811 -10.01 -34.01 -1.52
N ASP A 812 -9.84 -35.25 -1.05
CA ASP A 812 -8.77 -35.58 -0.10
C ASP A 812 -7.34 -35.52 -0.71
N LYS A 813 -7.21 -35.30 -2.04
CA LYS A 813 -5.93 -35.01 -2.71
C LYS A 813 -5.71 -33.50 -2.88
N GLY A 814 -6.71 -32.77 -3.39
CA GLY A 814 -6.68 -31.31 -3.54
C GLY A 814 -6.47 -30.60 -2.20
N SER A 815 -7.06 -31.13 -1.12
CA SER A 815 -6.86 -30.64 0.24
C SER A 815 -5.38 -30.60 0.64
N VAL A 816 -4.59 -31.60 0.26
CA VAL A 816 -3.15 -31.69 0.58
C VAL A 816 -2.32 -30.69 -0.22
N VAL A 817 -2.76 -30.35 -1.45
CA VAL A 817 -2.05 -29.40 -2.33
C VAL A 817 -2.36 -27.94 -1.94
N LEU A 818 -3.60 -27.64 -1.55
CA LEU A 818 -4.07 -26.26 -1.33
C LEU A 818 -4.04 -25.79 0.12
N ALA A 819 -4.19 -26.68 1.12
CA ALA A 819 -4.11 -26.29 2.52
C ALA A 819 -2.79 -25.56 2.89
N PRO A 820 -1.60 -25.92 2.37
CA PRO A 820 -0.37 -25.15 2.60
C PRO A 820 -0.49 -23.70 2.11
N PHE A 821 -0.99 -23.47 0.89
CA PHE A 821 -1.15 -22.11 0.35
C PHE A 821 -2.24 -21.32 1.07
N ILE A 822 -3.32 -21.97 1.52
CA ILE A 822 -4.38 -21.34 2.31
C ILE A 822 -3.83 -20.89 3.68
N MET A 823 -3.13 -21.77 4.40
CA MET A 823 -2.51 -21.43 5.69
C MET A 823 -1.40 -20.38 5.54
N GLU A 824 -0.57 -20.50 4.52
CA GLU A 824 0.43 -19.48 4.15
C GLU A 824 -0.23 -18.13 3.83
N SER A 825 -1.40 -18.13 3.18
CA SER A 825 -2.14 -16.90 2.86
C SER A 825 -2.67 -16.18 4.10
N VAL A 826 -3.07 -16.90 5.15
CA VAL A 826 -3.52 -16.29 6.42
C VAL A 826 -2.32 -15.87 7.27
N HIS A 827 -1.29 -16.71 7.36
CA HIS A 827 -0.07 -16.44 8.14
C HIS A 827 0.76 -15.29 7.53
N ARG A 828 1.07 -15.31 6.23
CA ARG A 828 1.93 -14.30 5.61
C ARG A 828 1.27 -12.93 5.46
N ARG A 829 -0.07 -12.84 5.36
CA ARG A 829 -0.74 -11.52 5.43
C ARG A 829 -0.59 -10.89 6.82
N HIS A 830 -0.46 -11.69 7.88
CA HIS A 830 -0.19 -11.18 9.23
C HIS A 830 1.27 -10.75 9.44
N THR A 831 2.25 -11.39 8.79
CA THR A 831 3.66 -10.97 8.87
C THR A 831 4.03 -9.84 7.91
N ALA A 832 3.50 -9.81 6.68
CA ALA A 832 3.78 -8.75 5.71
C ALA A 832 3.34 -7.34 6.18
N ILE A 833 2.34 -7.27 7.07
CA ILE A 833 1.90 -6.04 7.75
C ILE A 833 2.99 -5.43 8.67
N LYS A 834 4.13 -6.11 8.88
CA LYS A 834 5.26 -5.62 9.71
C LYS A 834 6.35 -4.88 8.93
N GLU A 835 6.42 -4.97 7.60
CA GLU A 835 7.63 -4.60 6.84
C GLU A 835 7.46 -3.47 5.81
N GLU A 836 6.23 -3.05 5.47
CA GLU A 836 5.97 -1.88 4.60
C GLU A 836 4.83 -1.00 5.14
N GLU A 837 4.86 0.30 4.83
CA GLU A 837 3.87 1.33 5.25
C GLU A 837 2.52 1.21 4.52
N PHE A 838 1.85 0.06 4.62
CA PHE A 838 0.53 -0.14 4.01
C PHE A 838 -0.56 0.69 4.71
N LYS A 839 -1.32 1.42 3.90
CA LYS A 839 -2.51 2.20 4.29
C LYS A 839 -3.50 1.33 5.10
N GLU A 840 -4.19 1.94 6.06
CA GLU A 840 -5.03 1.24 7.06
C GLU A 840 -6.18 0.39 6.50
N GLU A 841 -6.47 0.51 5.20
CA GLU A 841 -7.54 -0.11 4.42
C GLU A 841 -7.58 -1.65 4.50
N TYR A 842 -6.41 -2.30 4.53
CA TYR A 842 -6.26 -3.74 4.31
C TYR A 842 -6.16 -4.59 5.59
N LYS A 843 -6.67 -4.10 6.73
CA LYS A 843 -6.69 -4.82 8.02
C LYS A 843 -7.67 -6.01 8.00
N SER A 844 -7.21 -7.14 7.47
CA SER A 844 -7.94 -8.40 7.28
C SER A 844 -8.41 -9.11 8.59
N PRO A 845 -9.50 -9.91 8.54
CA PRO A 845 -9.95 -10.81 9.62
C PRO A 845 -9.05 -12.04 9.87
N ALA A 846 -7.72 -11.92 9.73
CA ALA A 846 -6.80 -13.06 9.76
C ALA A 846 -6.95 -13.99 10.98
N LEU A 847 -7.29 -13.47 12.17
CA LEU A 847 -7.56 -14.27 13.37
C LEU A 847 -8.90 -15.04 13.31
N GLY A 848 -9.96 -14.45 12.73
CA GLY A 848 -11.25 -15.12 12.56
C GLY A 848 -11.19 -16.22 11.49
N LEU A 849 -10.42 -15.99 10.43
CA LEU A 849 -10.11 -17.00 9.42
C LEU A 849 -9.23 -18.12 9.98
N LEU A 850 -8.22 -17.78 10.79
CA LEU A 850 -7.38 -18.80 11.44
C LEU A 850 -8.18 -19.67 12.41
N TYR A 851 -9.13 -19.07 13.14
CA TYR A 851 -10.06 -19.83 14.00
C TYR A 851 -10.91 -20.79 13.16
N GLU A 852 -11.67 -20.30 12.17
CA GLU A 852 -12.51 -21.12 11.28
C GLU A 852 -11.71 -22.27 10.62
N LEU A 853 -10.50 -21.98 10.13
CA LEU A 853 -9.63 -23.00 9.52
C LEU A 853 -9.21 -24.07 10.54
N VAL A 854 -8.90 -23.70 11.78
CA VAL A 854 -8.35 -24.62 12.80
C VAL A 854 -9.44 -25.42 13.52
N THR A 855 -10.64 -24.85 13.75
CA THR A 855 -11.72 -25.52 14.50
C THR A 855 -12.72 -26.23 13.60
N ASP A 856 -13.05 -25.66 12.43
CA ASP A 856 -14.26 -26.05 11.69
C ASP A 856 -13.95 -26.73 10.34
N TRP A 857 -12.75 -26.54 9.78
CA TRP A 857 -12.27 -27.27 8.59
C TRP A 857 -11.53 -28.58 8.98
N LYS A 858 -11.23 -29.44 7.99
CA LYS A 858 -10.56 -30.76 8.12
C LYS A 858 -9.12 -30.71 8.67
N MET A 859 -8.71 -29.64 9.34
CA MET A 859 -7.34 -29.49 9.88
C MET A 859 -6.96 -30.57 10.90
N PRO A 860 -7.84 -31.05 11.81
CA PRO A 860 -7.52 -32.20 12.66
C PRO A 860 -7.16 -33.47 11.87
N GLU A 861 -7.91 -33.78 10.82
CA GLU A 861 -7.63 -34.92 9.94
C GLU A 861 -6.37 -34.69 9.11
N LEU A 862 -6.16 -33.50 8.53
CA LEU A 862 -4.99 -33.15 7.73
C LEU A 862 -3.69 -33.20 8.55
N PHE A 863 -3.69 -32.71 9.79
CA PHE A 863 -2.57 -32.86 10.73
C PHE A 863 -2.30 -34.34 11.10
N SER A 864 -3.35 -35.18 11.15
CA SER A 864 -3.19 -36.62 11.34
C SER A 864 -2.59 -37.31 10.10
N PHE A 865 -3.05 -36.95 8.89
CA PHE A 865 -2.59 -37.51 7.62
C PHE A 865 -1.13 -37.18 7.33
N ASN A 866 -0.67 -35.99 7.70
CA ASN A 866 0.69 -35.55 7.40
C ASN A 866 1.77 -36.35 8.17
N LYS A 867 1.39 -37.09 9.24
CA LYS A 867 2.29 -38.08 9.89
C LYS A 867 2.60 -39.29 9.02
N CYS A 868 1.83 -39.55 7.95
CA CYS A 868 1.96 -40.76 7.12
C CYS A 868 2.68 -40.56 5.79
N LEU A 869 2.97 -39.32 5.36
CA LEU A 869 3.51 -39.03 4.01
C LEU A 869 4.86 -38.30 3.97
N GLY A 870 5.40 -37.85 5.11
CA GLY A 870 6.81 -37.44 5.21
C GLY A 870 7.24 -36.22 4.40
N VAL A 871 6.30 -35.35 4.00
CA VAL A 871 6.61 -34.11 3.25
C VAL A 871 6.92 -32.97 4.23
N PRO A 872 8.14 -32.40 4.24
CA PRO A 872 8.50 -31.34 5.18
C PRO A 872 7.99 -29.96 4.72
N VAL A 873 6.89 -29.51 5.32
CA VAL A 873 6.51 -28.09 5.36
C VAL A 873 6.96 -27.51 6.70
N THR A 874 7.61 -26.35 6.70
CA THR A 874 8.20 -25.74 7.90
C THR A 874 7.16 -25.02 8.75
N LEU A 875 6.54 -25.75 9.70
CA LEU A 875 5.62 -25.20 10.71
C LEU A 875 5.95 -25.71 12.13
N PRO A 876 6.96 -25.13 12.83
CA PRO A 876 7.27 -25.51 14.21
C PRO A 876 6.29 -24.95 15.26
N GLU A 877 5.77 -23.74 15.03
CA GLU A 877 5.12 -22.92 16.06
C GLU A 877 3.67 -23.34 16.38
N LEU A 878 3.00 -24.05 15.47
CA LEU A 878 1.61 -24.49 15.64
C LEU A 878 1.46 -25.64 16.67
N TYR A 879 2.55 -26.31 17.04
CA TYR A 879 2.52 -27.43 18.00
C TYR A 879 2.18 -27.01 19.44
N ALA A 880 2.30 -25.72 19.79
CA ALA A 880 2.02 -25.21 21.13
C ALA A 880 0.52 -25.02 21.43
N TYR A 881 -0.36 -25.06 20.42
CA TYR A 881 -1.74 -24.57 20.52
C TYR A 881 -2.82 -25.62 20.77
N VAL A 882 -2.52 -26.93 20.69
CA VAL A 882 -3.54 -27.99 20.61
C VAL A 882 -3.28 -29.14 21.60
N ALA A 883 -2.93 -28.82 22.83
CA ALA A 883 -2.72 -29.78 23.93
C ALA A 883 -3.75 -29.59 25.07
N PRO A 884 -4.79 -30.43 25.18
CA PRO A 884 -5.76 -30.32 26.27
C PRO A 884 -5.16 -30.70 27.63
N VAL A 885 -5.45 -29.91 28.67
CA VAL A 885 -5.11 -30.26 30.06
C VAL A 885 -5.89 -31.51 30.47
N GLY A 886 -5.19 -32.60 30.79
CA GLY A 886 -5.77 -33.94 30.77
C GLY A 886 -5.30 -34.96 31.80
N LYS A 887 -4.73 -34.54 32.95
CA LYS A 887 -4.73 -35.26 34.27
C LYS A 887 -3.72 -34.68 35.28
N THR A 888 -4.21 -34.27 36.46
CA THR A 888 -3.45 -34.28 37.73
C THR A 888 -4.38 -34.25 38.96
N LEU A 889 -5.01 -35.38 39.26
CA LEU A 889 -5.51 -35.77 40.59
C LEU A 889 -5.28 -37.29 40.71
N GLY A 890 -4.90 -37.80 41.88
CA GLY A 890 -4.28 -39.13 41.98
C GLY A 890 -4.69 -40.00 43.17
N CYS A 891 -4.52 -41.31 42.94
CA CYS A 891 -4.48 -42.41 43.94
C CYS A 891 -5.79 -42.73 44.69
N PRO A 892 -5.92 -43.92 45.33
CA PRO A 892 -4.94 -45.03 45.44
C PRO A 892 -5.41 -46.35 44.78
N GLU A 893 -4.68 -47.44 45.04
CA GLU A 893 -4.82 -48.77 44.43
C GLU A 893 -5.98 -49.63 44.98
N ALA A 894 -6.62 -50.45 44.14
CA ALA A 894 -7.35 -51.66 44.57
C ALA A 894 -7.53 -52.73 43.47
N LYS A 895 -6.80 -53.85 43.62
CA LYS A 895 -7.10 -55.25 43.26
C LYS A 895 -8.05 -55.61 42.08
N LEU A 896 -7.51 -56.43 41.16
CA LEU A 896 -8.18 -57.48 40.35
C LEU A 896 -9.13 -58.39 41.19
N PRO A 897 -10.10 -59.17 40.61
CA PRO A 897 -9.96 -59.87 39.31
C PRO A 897 -11.22 -60.18 38.43
N SER A 898 -10.94 -60.47 37.13
CA SER A 898 -11.51 -61.56 36.28
C SER A 898 -13.01 -61.69 35.91
N ASN A 899 -13.22 -62.24 34.68
CA ASN A 899 -14.40 -63.00 34.18
C ASN A 899 -15.70 -62.21 33.84
N THR A 900 -16.53 -62.55 32.83
CA THR A 900 -16.48 -63.66 31.84
C THR A 900 -17.26 -63.38 30.53
N SER A 901 -16.66 -63.72 29.38
CA SER A 901 -17.22 -64.30 28.13
C SER A 901 -18.66 -64.01 27.60
N GLY A 902 -18.73 -63.64 26.30
CA GLY A 902 -19.78 -64.06 25.33
C GLY A 902 -20.95 -63.07 25.07
N GLY A 903 -21.52 -62.96 23.85
CA GLY A 903 -21.11 -63.54 22.56
C GLY A 903 -22.13 -63.35 21.40
N THR A 904 -21.67 -63.53 20.15
CA THR A 904 -22.42 -63.75 18.88
C THR A 904 -23.43 -62.71 18.31
N LEU A 905 -23.13 -62.24 17.09
CA LEU A 905 -24.05 -61.70 16.06
C LEU A 905 -24.70 -62.84 15.23
N PRO A 906 -25.84 -62.63 14.52
CA PRO A 906 -25.76 -62.39 13.06
C PRO A 906 -26.88 -61.54 12.37
N ARG A 907 -26.48 -60.82 11.31
CA ARG A 907 -27.03 -60.68 9.91
C ARG A 907 -28.47 -61.17 9.55
N VAL A 908 -29.23 -60.66 8.55
CA VAL A 908 -29.10 -59.55 7.55
C VAL A 908 -30.44 -59.29 6.79
N GLY A 909 -30.66 -58.06 6.28
CA GLY A 909 -31.47 -57.73 5.06
C GLY A 909 -32.95 -57.33 5.26
N LYS A 910 -33.69 -56.81 4.26
CA LYS A 910 -33.35 -55.95 3.08
C LYS A 910 -34.65 -55.44 2.37
N GLU A 911 -34.74 -54.14 2.07
CA GLU A 911 -35.53 -53.46 0.99
C GLU A 911 -37.10 -53.49 0.87
N LYS A 912 -37.69 -52.27 0.95
CA LYS A 912 -38.67 -51.61 0.03
C LYS A 912 -40.18 -51.98 -0.09
N LEU A 913 -41.03 -51.04 0.41
CA LEU A 913 -42.19 -50.37 -0.27
C LEU A 913 -43.43 -51.23 -0.70
N PRO A 914 -44.59 -50.68 -1.22
CA PRO A 914 -44.92 -49.30 -1.66
C PRO A 914 -46.35 -48.72 -1.30
N LEU A 915 -46.66 -47.54 -1.86
CA LEU A 915 -48.00 -46.89 -2.11
C LEU A 915 -48.83 -46.32 -0.93
N ARG A 916 -49.89 -45.49 -1.15
CA ARG A 916 -50.04 -44.16 -1.83
C ARG A 916 -51.47 -43.57 -1.59
N LEU A 917 -51.69 -42.30 -2.01
CA LEU A 917 -52.97 -41.52 -2.05
C LEU A 917 -53.44 -40.94 -0.69
N ARG A 918 -53.82 -39.66 -0.51
CA ARG A 918 -54.74 -38.69 -1.20
C ARG A 918 -56.20 -38.79 -0.71
N GLU A 919 -56.98 -37.71 -0.55
CA GLU A 919 -56.76 -36.24 -0.48
C GLU A 919 -58.07 -35.56 -0.01
N SER A 920 -58.05 -34.40 0.67
CA SER A 920 -59.23 -33.50 0.80
C SER A 920 -58.84 -32.05 1.16
N SER A 921 -59.44 -31.10 0.44
CA SER A 921 -59.64 -29.66 0.74
C SER A 921 -59.96 -29.36 2.23
N GLY A 922 -59.61 -28.22 2.84
CA GLY A 922 -59.37 -26.85 2.31
C GLY A 922 -60.66 -26.00 2.39
N GLY A 923 -60.70 -24.74 2.82
CA GLY A 923 -59.70 -23.77 3.33
C GLY A 923 -60.39 -22.44 3.71
N TRP A 924 -59.66 -21.32 3.84
CA TRP A 924 -60.14 -19.94 4.16
C TRP A 924 -60.73 -19.73 5.58
N ALA A 925 -60.94 -18.51 6.10
CA ALA A 925 -60.15 -17.25 6.10
C ALA A 925 -60.76 -16.22 7.09
N GLN A 926 -59.93 -15.34 7.66
CA GLN A 926 -60.23 -14.01 8.26
C GLN A 926 -61.34 -13.82 9.34
N GLY A 927 -60.98 -13.07 10.38
CA GLY A 927 -61.88 -12.46 11.39
C GLY A 927 -61.06 -11.53 12.30
N LEU A 928 -61.61 -10.39 12.70
CA LEU A 928 -60.92 -9.33 13.45
C LEU A 928 -61.72 -8.93 14.71
N GLU A 929 -61.05 -8.22 15.64
CA GLU A 929 -61.61 -7.57 16.85
C GLU A 929 -62.21 -8.49 17.94
N SER A 930 -62.23 -8.17 19.24
CA SER A 930 -61.41 -7.29 20.12
C SER A 930 -61.84 -7.55 21.59
N LEU A 931 -61.29 -6.83 22.58
CA LEU A 931 -61.66 -6.84 24.03
C LEU A 931 -61.26 -8.10 24.83
N SER A 932 -60.91 -8.06 26.13
CA SER A 932 -60.51 -6.93 27.02
C SER A 932 -60.01 -7.47 28.38
N GLU A 933 -58.99 -6.83 28.99
CA GLU A 933 -58.79 -6.69 30.48
C GLU A 933 -58.61 -7.97 31.35
N ALA A 934 -57.91 -7.98 32.51
CA ALA A 934 -56.95 -7.07 33.17
C ALA A 934 -56.08 -7.84 34.22
N SER A 935 -55.11 -7.13 34.84
CA SER A 935 -54.70 -7.05 36.29
C SER A 935 -55.06 -8.18 37.30
N GLU A 936 -54.47 -8.40 38.50
CA GLU A 936 -53.35 -7.86 39.35
C GLU A 936 -53.21 -8.84 40.56
N ASP A 937 -52.31 -8.81 41.56
CA ASP A 937 -51.09 -8.07 42.00
C ASP A 937 -50.30 -9.08 42.91
N LEU A 938 -49.38 -8.61 43.77
CA LEU A 938 -48.81 -9.23 44.98
C LEU A 938 -47.55 -10.11 44.76
N GLY A 939 -46.42 -9.89 45.44
CA GLY A 939 -45.99 -8.75 46.27
C GLY A 939 -44.96 -9.11 47.36
N LYS A 940 -44.01 -8.18 47.64
CA LYS A 940 -43.35 -7.80 48.93
C LYS A 940 -42.87 -8.93 49.90
N GLN A 941 -41.72 -8.87 50.60
CA GLN A 941 -41.09 -7.74 51.33
C GLN A 941 -39.72 -8.15 51.97
N ASN A 942 -38.87 -7.17 52.35
CA ASN A 942 -37.78 -7.16 53.39
C ASN A 942 -36.60 -8.19 53.31
N THR A 943 -35.28 -7.91 53.39
CA THR A 943 -34.36 -6.94 54.08
C THR A 943 -33.73 -7.46 55.43
N PRO A 944 -32.67 -6.85 56.03
CA PRO A 944 -31.24 -7.28 55.95
C PRO A 944 -30.59 -7.44 57.37
N PRO A 945 -29.31 -7.12 57.73
CA PRO A 945 -27.97 -7.05 57.06
C PRO A 945 -26.88 -7.87 57.85
N VAL A 946 -25.59 -7.46 57.84
CA VAL A 946 -24.43 -7.85 58.74
C VAL A 946 -23.68 -9.17 58.41
N VAL A 947 -22.35 -9.33 58.51
CA VAL A 947 -21.13 -8.50 58.28
C VAL A 947 -19.85 -9.36 58.51
N LEU A 948 -18.68 -8.93 57.99
CA LEU A 948 -17.28 -9.36 58.31
C LEU A 948 -16.73 -10.72 57.82
N ALA A 949 -15.47 -10.65 57.33
CA ALA A 949 -14.40 -11.69 57.34
C ALA A 949 -14.65 -13.01 56.55
N GLU A 950 -13.65 -13.76 56.06
CA GLU A 950 -12.22 -13.53 55.78
C GLU A 950 -11.71 -14.62 54.81
N HIS A 951 -10.72 -14.26 53.98
CA HIS A 951 -9.58 -15.07 53.48
C HIS A 951 -9.72 -16.56 53.03
N TYR A 952 -9.09 -16.84 51.87
CA TYR A 952 -8.84 -18.13 51.22
C TYR A 952 -10.09 -18.88 50.68
N GLN A 953 -10.04 -19.54 49.52
CA GLN A 953 -8.89 -19.82 48.62
C GLN A 953 -9.00 -19.12 47.27
#